data_AF-A0A961BZH9-F1
#
_entry.id   AF-A0A961BZH9-F1
#
_cell.length_a   1.000
_cell.length_b   1.000
_cell.length_c   1.000
_cell.angle_alpha   90.00
_cell.angle_beta   90.00
_cell.angle_gamma   90.00
#
_symmetry.space_group_name_H-M   'P 1'
#
loop_
_entity.id
_entity.type
_entity.pdbx_description
1 polymer ?
#
loop_
_entity_poly.entity_id
_entity_poly.type
_entity_poly.pdbx_seq_one_letter_code
_entity_poly.pdbx_strand_id
1 'polypeptide(L)'
;MTTPADDPANPFPACVPELTDGVVRLRAHHDADLPRIVAQSQDAASLVFTTIPRPYDESHAQKWLSTIRAGWIAEPPTTWHWAIAAADDPDATYLGTIDLRPTGRESAETGFALHPDGRGRGFMARALRLLQGYVADHPELGIEVIRWRAVVGNWASRRVAWSCGFTHEGSQRGLLMQASVDGAIVRDADGWAASWRVGEPTTPRHPWYVAPELRWPGHGAAPVLRAWADEDGAALDEVTDEVADRYLPELVPTRTTYEAFLLDRREREASGTGVAWAITDGRSGAVLGGIHLFAIDHGRRAGNGTIGVFVLPAARHQGLFYALRLVLDHAFAPVDAGGLGLARVRADADVANTASVRTMLRLGMTYVGMTREERPDTRPGFAGERVDMCQFEVLAGDDRDVVGEFNRRGWTPPKAVWCEDVQLREFAESDAAAVARFMRHPDFGPEHRPEASEADARRWIIRGLAGNYRRFTLRWAICPEQPVAGFAPGEPVGYIRAFALDGRHYSGDAEIGYTLHPHARGRGLGKAAARTLVGYLLTPAERGGYGLRRVTAITTPENLASQKVLAAAGLTRWWVDPRVVEAASSGATGPALQVEDLSPDRWRYGRLHDDPDPPAGRLHWWTPSLTDKGRSPTSGNSDRS
;
A
#
# COMPACT_ATOMS: atom_id res chain seq x y z
N MET A 1 -60.64 22.46 8.95
CA MET A 1 -59.31 22.50 9.60
C MET A 1 -58.86 23.94 9.59
N THR A 2 -58.97 24.59 10.75
CA THR A 2 -58.52 25.97 10.98
C THR A 2 -57.00 25.99 10.93
N THR A 3 -56.45 26.89 10.11
CA THR A 3 -55.04 27.26 10.10
C THR A 3 -54.63 27.59 11.55
N PRO A 4 -53.48 27.11 12.07
CA PRO A 4 -52.97 27.60 13.35
C PRO A 4 -52.85 29.12 13.23
N ALA A 5 -53.54 29.86 14.09
CA ALA A 5 -53.44 31.31 14.11
C ALA A 5 -52.07 31.68 14.68
N ASP A 6 -51.41 32.68 14.09
CA ASP A 6 -50.18 33.26 14.65
C ASP A 6 -50.43 33.65 16.11
N ASP A 7 -49.46 33.37 16.99
CA ASP A 7 -49.42 34.00 18.31
C ASP A 7 -49.38 35.53 18.10
N PRO A 8 -50.42 36.29 18.51
CA PRO A 8 -50.47 37.73 18.30
C PRO A 8 -49.33 38.48 19.02
N ALA A 9 -48.64 37.86 19.97
CA ALA A 9 -47.50 38.47 20.66
C ALA A 9 -46.17 38.36 19.90
N ASN A 10 -46.00 37.36 19.02
CA ASN A 10 -44.77 37.15 18.25
C ASN A 10 -45.02 36.47 16.89
N PRO A 11 -45.59 37.19 15.90
CA PRO A 11 -45.95 36.61 14.61
C PRO A 11 -44.72 36.34 13.73
N PHE A 12 -44.85 35.45 12.75
CA PHE A 12 -43.83 35.31 11.70
C PHE A 12 -43.76 36.60 10.85
N PRO A 13 -42.57 37.15 10.54
CA PRO A 13 -41.22 36.59 10.76
C PRO A 13 -40.54 37.00 12.08
N ALA A 14 -41.18 37.81 12.94
CA ALA A 14 -40.57 38.33 14.17
C ALA A 14 -40.18 37.22 15.17
N CYS A 15 -40.85 36.06 15.12
CA CYS A 15 -40.51 34.91 15.95
C CYS A 15 -39.22 34.19 15.58
N VAL A 16 -38.63 34.50 14.41
CA VAL A 16 -37.38 33.89 13.97
C VAL A 16 -36.19 34.74 14.48
N PRO A 17 -35.33 34.21 15.35
CA PRO A 17 -34.14 34.92 15.80
C PRO A 17 -33.18 35.11 14.64
N GLU A 18 -32.66 36.33 14.48
CA GLU A 18 -31.57 36.63 13.58
C GLU A 18 -30.23 36.27 14.25
N LEU A 19 -29.43 35.44 13.58
CA LEU A 19 -28.12 35.01 14.08
C LEU A 19 -27.03 35.48 13.12
N THR A 20 -25.92 36.00 13.62
CA THR A 20 -24.80 36.42 12.77
C THR A 20 -23.46 36.33 13.48
N ASP A 21 -22.41 36.08 12.69
CA ASP A 21 -21.01 36.14 13.09
C ASP A 21 -20.23 37.21 12.30
N GLY A 22 -20.95 38.20 11.74
CA GLY A 22 -20.39 39.31 10.97
C GLY A 22 -20.08 39.01 9.51
N VAL A 23 -20.17 37.75 9.05
CA VAL A 23 -19.99 37.41 7.61
C VAL A 23 -21.15 36.54 7.09
N VAL A 24 -21.81 35.73 7.93
CA VAL A 24 -23.06 35.04 7.60
C VAL A 24 -24.17 35.60 8.48
N ARG A 25 -25.36 35.76 7.89
CA ARG A 25 -26.61 36.06 8.60
C ARG A 25 -27.59 34.90 8.39
N LEU A 26 -28.15 34.40 9.49
CA LEU A 26 -29.30 33.50 9.50
C LEU A 26 -30.53 34.35 9.82
N ARG A 27 -31.52 34.36 8.93
CA ARG A 27 -32.72 35.19 9.03
C ARG A 27 -33.98 34.38 8.74
N ALA A 28 -35.15 34.96 8.99
CA ALA A 28 -36.41 34.44 8.47
C ALA A 28 -36.40 34.38 6.94
N HIS A 29 -37.07 33.37 6.38
CA HIS A 29 -37.39 33.34 4.95
C HIS A 29 -38.43 34.41 4.60
N HIS A 30 -38.35 34.94 3.38
CA HIS A 30 -39.32 35.87 2.82
C HIS A 30 -39.77 35.42 1.42
N ASP A 31 -40.93 35.89 0.97
CA ASP A 31 -41.50 35.56 -0.34
C ASP A 31 -40.56 35.98 -1.49
N ALA A 32 -39.74 37.01 -1.29
CA ALA A 32 -38.70 37.43 -2.25
C ALA A 32 -37.60 36.37 -2.46
N ASP A 33 -37.44 35.39 -1.57
CA ASP A 33 -36.48 34.29 -1.70
C ASP A 33 -36.91 33.26 -2.75
N LEU A 34 -38.20 33.24 -3.11
CA LEU A 34 -38.84 32.21 -3.94
C LEU A 34 -38.09 31.95 -5.26
N PRO A 35 -37.72 32.96 -6.08
CA PRO A 35 -37.00 32.70 -7.33
C PRO A 35 -35.67 31.98 -7.11
N ARG A 36 -34.96 32.29 -6.02
CA ARG A 36 -33.66 31.67 -5.69
C ARG A 36 -33.82 30.30 -5.06
N ILE A 37 -34.90 30.04 -4.32
CA ILE A 37 -35.24 28.70 -3.84
C ILE A 37 -35.51 27.77 -5.04
N VAL A 38 -36.24 28.25 -6.05
CA VAL A 38 -36.48 27.51 -7.30
C VAL A 38 -35.17 27.26 -8.03
N ALA A 39 -34.33 28.28 -8.21
CA ALA A 39 -33.03 28.14 -8.86
C ALA A 39 -32.12 27.13 -8.15
N GLN A 40 -32.01 27.20 -6.81
CA GLN A 40 -31.26 26.21 -6.02
C GLN A 40 -31.82 24.79 -6.21
N SER A 41 -33.13 24.65 -6.28
CA SER A 41 -33.81 23.35 -6.37
C SER A 41 -33.73 22.72 -7.77
N GLN A 42 -33.38 23.49 -8.79
CA GLN A 42 -33.12 23.00 -10.14
C GLN A 42 -31.64 22.79 -10.46
N ASP A 43 -30.73 23.22 -9.56
CA ASP A 43 -29.30 23.02 -9.73
C ASP A 43 -28.90 21.53 -9.73
N ALA A 44 -27.96 21.18 -10.60
CA ALA A 44 -27.52 19.80 -10.81
C ALA A 44 -27.09 19.10 -9.50
N ALA A 45 -26.32 19.77 -8.63
CA ALA A 45 -25.87 19.13 -7.38
C ALA A 45 -27.02 18.91 -6.39
N SER A 46 -27.97 19.86 -6.30
CA SER A 46 -29.18 19.69 -5.49
C SER A 46 -30.02 18.50 -5.98
N LEU A 47 -30.13 18.35 -7.31
CA LEU A 47 -30.82 17.23 -7.94
C LEU A 47 -30.11 15.89 -7.73
N VAL A 48 -28.78 15.85 -7.55
CA VAL A 48 -28.11 14.57 -7.24
C VAL A 48 -28.42 14.08 -5.82
N PHE A 49 -28.51 14.98 -4.83
CA PHE A 49 -28.50 14.58 -3.41
C PHE A 49 -29.83 14.79 -2.66
N THR A 50 -30.92 15.12 -3.35
CA THR A 50 -32.22 15.37 -2.72
C THR A 50 -33.38 14.68 -3.44
N THR A 51 -34.52 14.59 -2.75
CA THR A 51 -35.78 14.01 -3.25
C THR A 51 -36.82 15.06 -3.61
N ILE A 52 -36.37 16.31 -3.83
CA ILE A 52 -37.26 17.41 -4.21
C ILE A 52 -38.00 17.10 -5.54
N PRO A 53 -39.24 17.59 -5.72
CA PRO A 53 -40.02 17.42 -6.94
C PRO A 53 -39.27 17.85 -8.21
N ARG A 54 -39.54 17.20 -9.35
CA ARG A 54 -38.90 17.48 -10.64
C ARG A 54 -39.94 17.57 -11.77
N PRO A 55 -39.98 18.68 -12.54
CA PRO A 55 -39.27 19.93 -12.27
C PRO A 55 -39.74 20.58 -10.96
N TYR A 56 -38.84 21.25 -10.26
CA TYR A 56 -39.19 22.04 -9.07
C TYR A 56 -39.65 23.44 -9.51
N ASP A 57 -40.89 23.81 -9.20
CA ASP A 57 -41.49 25.09 -9.63
C ASP A 57 -41.82 26.03 -8.47
N GLU A 58 -42.35 27.21 -8.80
CA GLU A 58 -42.73 28.23 -7.82
C GLU A 58 -43.79 27.74 -6.83
N SER A 59 -44.73 26.89 -7.27
CA SER A 59 -45.80 26.38 -6.40
C SER A 59 -45.23 25.46 -5.30
N HIS A 60 -44.20 24.68 -5.63
CA HIS A 60 -43.46 23.88 -4.66
C HIS A 60 -42.72 24.77 -3.65
N ALA A 61 -42.06 25.84 -4.11
CA ALA A 61 -41.38 26.80 -3.25
C ALA A 61 -42.35 27.51 -2.29
N GLN A 62 -43.51 27.97 -2.78
CA GLN A 62 -44.56 28.61 -1.97
C GLN A 62 -45.09 27.67 -0.87
N LYS A 63 -45.35 26.41 -1.24
CA LYS A 63 -45.79 25.39 -0.29
C LYS A 63 -44.73 25.12 0.79
N TRP A 64 -43.47 25.10 0.40
CA TRP A 64 -42.35 24.90 1.33
C TRP A 64 -42.17 26.10 2.28
N LEU A 65 -42.21 27.33 1.78
CA LEU A 65 -42.21 28.54 2.62
C LEU A 65 -43.39 28.57 3.60
N SER A 66 -44.57 28.13 3.16
CA SER A 66 -45.74 27.99 4.03
C SER A 66 -45.52 26.96 5.14
N THR A 67 -44.80 25.87 4.85
CA THR A 67 -44.44 24.84 5.83
C THR A 67 -43.39 25.37 6.82
N ILE A 68 -42.41 26.15 6.36
CA ILE A 68 -41.43 26.82 7.24
C ILE A 68 -42.16 27.75 8.21
N ARG A 69 -43.06 28.61 7.71
CA ARG A 69 -43.86 29.50 8.56
C ARG A 69 -44.64 28.70 9.60
N ALA A 70 -45.36 27.66 9.17
CA ALA A 70 -46.14 26.81 10.06
C ALA A 70 -45.28 26.13 11.15
N GLY A 71 -44.03 25.76 10.81
CA GLY A 71 -43.08 25.15 11.75
C GLY A 71 -42.71 26.08 12.91
N TRP A 72 -42.44 27.35 12.59
CA TRP A 72 -42.08 28.40 13.56
C TRP A 72 -43.23 28.81 14.49
N ILE A 73 -44.46 28.87 13.98
CA ILE A 73 -45.62 29.38 14.73
C ILE A 73 -46.41 28.28 15.47
N ALA A 74 -45.98 27.03 15.33
CA ALA A 74 -46.57 25.94 16.10
C ALA A 74 -46.23 26.09 17.59
N GLU A 75 -47.12 25.61 18.47
CA GLU A 75 -46.92 25.62 19.92
C GLU A 75 -46.87 24.18 20.48
N PRO A 76 -45.69 23.65 20.87
CA PRO A 76 -44.36 24.23 20.67
C PRO A 76 -43.91 24.18 19.18
N PRO A 77 -42.87 24.93 18.78
CA PRO A 77 -42.34 24.90 17.42
C PRO A 77 -41.96 23.48 16.99
N THR A 78 -42.29 23.14 15.74
CA THR A 78 -42.10 21.76 15.25
C THR A 78 -40.83 21.58 14.43
N THR A 79 -40.39 22.64 13.74
CA THR A 79 -39.10 22.70 13.03
C THR A 79 -38.61 24.15 13.00
N TRP A 80 -37.28 24.33 12.96
CA TRP A 80 -36.67 25.65 12.78
C TRP A 80 -35.92 25.66 11.46
N HIS A 81 -36.21 26.65 10.62
CA HIS A 81 -35.52 26.85 9.36
C HIS A 81 -35.08 28.31 9.26
N TRP A 82 -33.82 28.53 8.89
CA TRP A 82 -33.28 29.85 8.61
C TRP A 82 -32.83 29.95 7.16
N ALA A 83 -33.12 31.09 6.55
CA ALA A 83 -32.49 31.49 5.31
C ALA A 83 -31.08 32.00 5.61
N ILE A 84 -30.13 31.59 4.77
CA ILE A 84 -28.73 31.99 4.84
C ILE A 84 -28.51 33.16 3.90
N ALA A 85 -27.91 34.24 4.37
CA ALA A 85 -27.47 35.38 3.57
C ALA A 85 -26.05 35.78 3.95
N ALA A 86 -25.38 36.53 3.07
CA ALA A 86 -24.13 37.20 3.44
C ALA A 86 -24.47 38.37 4.40
N ALA A 87 -23.69 38.56 5.46
CA ALA A 87 -24.00 39.57 6.48
C ALA A 87 -23.83 41.02 5.97
N ASP A 88 -22.91 41.21 5.01
CA ASP A 88 -22.60 42.48 4.36
C ASP A 88 -23.53 42.81 3.19
N ASP A 89 -24.40 41.89 2.80
CA ASP A 89 -25.41 42.13 1.77
C ASP A 89 -26.61 42.87 2.38
N PRO A 90 -26.85 44.14 1.98
CA PRO A 90 -27.97 44.93 2.50
C PRO A 90 -29.33 44.36 2.07
N ASP A 91 -29.38 43.67 0.93
CA ASP A 91 -30.60 43.05 0.40
C ASP A 91 -30.84 41.67 1.03
N ALA A 92 -29.88 41.17 1.83
CA ALA A 92 -29.89 39.87 2.47
C ALA A 92 -30.29 38.74 1.51
N THR A 93 -29.71 38.73 0.31
CA THR A 93 -30.02 37.80 -0.78
C THR A 93 -29.96 36.35 -0.29
N TYR A 94 -30.97 35.57 -0.62
CA TYR A 94 -31.03 34.15 -0.27
C TYR A 94 -29.86 33.36 -0.87
N LEU A 95 -29.06 32.73 -0.02
CA LEU A 95 -27.94 31.86 -0.42
C LEU A 95 -28.14 30.41 -0.03
N GLY A 96 -29.20 30.08 0.70
CA GLY A 96 -29.48 28.71 1.12
C GLY A 96 -30.35 28.64 2.35
N THR A 97 -30.53 27.42 2.83
CA THR A 97 -31.30 27.14 4.05
C THR A 97 -30.54 26.14 4.92
N ILE A 98 -30.62 26.37 6.22
CA ILE A 98 -30.23 25.41 7.25
C ILE A 98 -31.42 25.19 8.18
N ASP A 99 -31.61 23.95 8.61
CA ASP A 99 -32.72 23.55 9.45
C ASP A 99 -32.30 22.77 10.69
N LEU A 100 -33.21 22.73 11.66
CA LEU A 100 -33.16 21.93 12.86
C LEU A 100 -34.53 21.29 13.08
N ARG A 101 -34.58 19.97 13.12
CA ARG A 101 -35.81 19.17 13.20
C ARG A 101 -35.74 18.25 14.42
N PRO A 102 -36.49 18.50 15.50
CA PRO A 102 -36.57 17.60 16.65
C PRO A 102 -36.88 16.16 16.25
N THR A 103 -36.14 15.20 16.80
CA THR A 103 -36.36 13.76 16.54
C THR A 103 -36.98 13.02 17.73
N GLY A 104 -37.27 13.74 18.82
CA GLY A 104 -37.61 13.16 20.12
C GLY A 104 -36.39 12.52 20.79
N ARG A 105 -36.31 12.54 22.12
CA ARG A 105 -35.12 12.11 22.91
C ARG A 105 -33.94 13.09 22.84
N GLU A 106 -34.17 14.31 23.28
CA GLU A 106 -33.13 15.33 23.46
C GLU A 106 -32.20 15.52 22.25
N SER A 107 -32.76 15.34 21.05
CA SER A 107 -31.99 15.38 19.82
C SER A 107 -32.80 15.97 18.68
N ALA A 108 -32.07 16.54 17.73
CA ALA A 108 -32.60 17.07 16.50
C ALA A 108 -31.69 16.71 15.34
N GLU A 109 -32.25 16.67 14.14
CA GLU A 109 -31.51 16.50 12.91
C GLU A 109 -31.36 17.85 12.20
N THR A 110 -30.17 18.11 11.67
CA THR A 110 -29.94 19.25 10.78
C THR A 110 -29.85 18.81 9.32
N GLY A 111 -30.63 19.48 8.47
CA GLY A 111 -30.48 19.48 7.03
C GLY A 111 -29.97 20.85 6.56
N PHE A 112 -29.28 20.86 5.43
CA PHE A 112 -28.86 22.11 4.82
C PHE A 112 -28.59 22.01 3.32
N ALA A 113 -28.80 23.12 2.62
CA ALA A 113 -28.47 23.28 1.21
C ALA A 113 -28.10 24.73 0.90
N LEU A 114 -27.12 24.93 0.02
CA LEU A 114 -26.73 26.24 -0.51
C LEU A 114 -27.10 26.37 -1.98
N HIS A 115 -27.56 27.57 -2.33
CA HIS A 115 -27.62 28.08 -3.69
C HIS A 115 -26.20 28.05 -4.31
N PRO A 116 -26.05 27.77 -5.62
CA PRO A 116 -24.76 27.77 -6.30
C PRO A 116 -23.86 28.98 -5.98
N ASP A 117 -24.40 30.20 -6.02
CA ASP A 117 -23.70 31.46 -5.69
C ASP A 117 -23.13 31.54 -4.24
N GLY A 118 -23.62 30.71 -3.32
CA GLY A 118 -23.14 30.66 -1.94
C GLY A 118 -22.05 29.60 -1.69
N ARG A 119 -21.85 28.66 -2.62
CA ARG A 119 -20.93 27.52 -2.44
C ARG A 119 -19.47 27.95 -2.54
N GLY A 120 -18.57 27.19 -1.92
CA GLY A 120 -17.12 27.46 -1.93
C GLY A 120 -16.67 28.66 -1.08
N ARG A 121 -17.60 29.41 -0.47
CA ARG A 121 -17.31 30.62 0.33
C ARG A 121 -17.30 30.39 1.85
N GLY A 122 -17.44 29.14 2.28
CA GLY A 122 -17.45 28.77 3.71
C GLY A 122 -18.76 29.10 4.46
N PHE A 123 -19.78 29.62 3.78
CA PHE A 123 -21.03 30.06 4.41
C PHE A 123 -21.77 28.97 5.19
N MET A 124 -21.87 27.75 4.65
CA MET A 124 -22.61 26.70 5.34
C MET A 124 -21.93 26.25 6.65
N ALA A 125 -20.61 26.17 6.70
CA ALA A 125 -19.91 25.83 7.93
C ALA A 125 -20.10 26.90 9.02
N ARG A 126 -20.16 28.18 8.62
CA ARG A 126 -20.40 29.29 9.53
C ARG A 126 -21.85 29.33 10.01
N ALA A 127 -22.82 29.09 9.11
CA ALA A 127 -24.22 28.88 9.43
C ALA A 127 -24.44 27.72 10.43
N LEU A 128 -23.80 26.57 10.21
CA LEU A 128 -23.91 25.42 11.09
C LEU A 128 -23.31 25.70 12.48
N ARG A 129 -22.22 26.47 12.58
CA ARG A 129 -21.68 26.90 13.89
C ARG A 129 -22.61 27.88 14.62
N LEU A 130 -23.24 28.80 13.90
CA LEU A 130 -24.26 29.69 14.48
C LEU A 130 -25.45 28.87 15.03
N LEU A 131 -25.87 27.85 14.30
CA LEU A 131 -26.94 26.95 14.74
C LEU A 131 -26.52 26.11 15.96
N GLN A 132 -25.29 25.60 16.00
CA GLN A 132 -24.74 24.92 17.19
C GLN A 132 -24.68 25.85 18.41
N GLY A 133 -24.26 27.10 18.21
CA GLY A 133 -24.24 28.14 19.25
C GLY A 133 -25.65 28.46 19.77
N TYR A 134 -26.61 28.64 18.86
CA TYR A 134 -28.01 28.86 19.23
C TYR A 134 -28.55 27.73 20.12
N VAL A 135 -28.32 26.46 19.74
CA VAL A 135 -28.75 25.31 20.56
C VAL A 135 -28.06 25.29 21.93
N ALA A 136 -26.76 25.61 21.99
CA ALA A 136 -26.02 25.65 23.25
C ALA A 136 -26.48 26.77 24.19
N ASP A 137 -26.86 27.92 23.64
CA ASP A 137 -27.32 29.09 24.41
C ASP A 137 -28.79 28.98 24.86
N HIS A 138 -29.56 28.03 24.30
CA HIS A 138 -31.00 27.86 24.52
C HIS A 138 -31.33 26.43 25.00
N PRO A 139 -30.93 26.05 26.24
CA PRO A 139 -31.17 24.71 26.79
C PRO A 139 -32.66 24.36 26.93
N GLU A 140 -33.55 25.35 26.96
CA GLU A 140 -35.00 25.17 26.95
C GLU A 140 -35.54 24.53 25.67
N LEU A 141 -34.76 24.50 24.58
CA LEU A 141 -35.07 23.71 23.39
C LEU A 141 -35.04 22.20 23.68
N GLY A 142 -34.37 21.78 24.76
CA GLY A 142 -34.23 20.39 25.15
C GLY A 142 -33.45 19.57 24.11
N ILE A 143 -32.45 20.16 23.45
CA ILE A 143 -31.62 19.49 22.44
C ILE A 143 -30.19 19.37 22.97
N GLU A 144 -29.75 18.14 23.21
CA GLU A 144 -28.40 17.79 23.66
C GLU A 144 -27.52 17.31 22.49
N VAL A 145 -28.14 16.76 21.43
CA VAL A 145 -27.42 16.18 20.29
C VAL A 145 -28.03 16.65 18.96
N ILE A 146 -27.17 17.19 18.08
CA ILE A 146 -27.52 17.47 16.69
C ILE A 146 -26.98 16.33 15.82
N ARG A 147 -27.86 15.69 15.06
CA ARG A 147 -27.55 14.65 14.08
C ARG A 147 -27.48 15.24 12.69
N TRP A 148 -26.59 14.71 11.88
CA TRP A 148 -26.50 15.01 10.45
C TRP A 148 -26.48 13.71 9.67
N ARG A 149 -27.16 13.72 8.51
CA ARG A 149 -27.13 12.61 7.56
C ARG A 149 -26.97 13.15 6.14
N ALA A 150 -26.24 12.42 5.31
CA ALA A 150 -26.18 12.70 3.88
C ALA A 150 -25.97 11.42 3.07
N VAL A 151 -26.44 11.43 1.83
CA VAL A 151 -26.19 10.33 0.88
C VAL A 151 -24.67 10.19 0.68
N VAL A 152 -24.19 8.95 0.68
CA VAL A 152 -22.78 8.62 0.41
C VAL A 152 -22.36 9.24 -0.93
N GLY A 153 -21.18 9.87 -0.95
CA GLY A 153 -20.68 10.63 -2.10
C GLY A 153 -20.96 12.14 -2.04
N ASN A 154 -21.82 12.62 -1.13
CA ASN A 154 -21.99 14.06 -0.88
C ASN A 154 -20.84 14.65 -0.05
N TRP A 155 -19.62 14.61 -0.62
CA TRP A 155 -18.38 15.01 0.05
C TRP A 155 -18.40 16.45 0.54
N ALA A 156 -19.05 17.35 -0.19
CA ALA A 156 -19.21 18.75 0.21
C ALA A 156 -20.00 18.89 1.52
N SER A 157 -21.13 18.17 1.65
CA SER A 157 -21.92 18.15 2.88
C SER A 157 -21.16 17.52 4.05
N ARG A 158 -20.47 16.40 3.79
CA ARG A 158 -19.62 15.76 4.81
C ARG A 158 -18.47 16.66 5.26
N ARG A 159 -17.86 17.43 4.36
CA ARG A 159 -16.79 18.39 4.67
C ARG A 159 -17.30 19.51 5.58
N VAL A 160 -18.54 19.96 5.40
CA VAL A 160 -19.19 20.91 6.32
C VAL A 160 -19.32 20.31 7.71
N ALA A 161 -19.93 19.13 7.82
CA ALA A 161 -20.13 18.46 9.12
C ALA A 161 -18.79 18.23 9.86
N TRP A 162 -17.78 17.70 9.16
CA TRP A 162 -16.42 17.55 9.67
C TRP A 162 -15.83 18.88 10.16
N SER A 163 -15.98 19.95 9.37
CA SER A 163 -15.44 21.26 9.72
C SER A 163 -16.08 21.88 10.96
N CYS A 164 -17.30 21.45 11.30
CA CYS A 164 -18.08 21.89 12.45
C CYS A 164 -18.01 20.93 13.64
N GLY A 165 -17.05 19.99 13.64
CA GLY A 165 -16.78 19.11 14.78
C GLY A 165 -17.71 17.92 14.93
N PHE A 166 -18.56 17.64 13.93
CA PHE A 166 -19.39 16.43 13.95
C PHE A 166 -18.50 15.17 13.92
N THR A 167 -18.81 14.23 14.79
CA THR A 167 -18.18 12.91 14.85
C THR A 167 -18.91 11.97 13.90
N HIS A 168 -18.20 11.46 12.88
CA HIS A 168 -18.76 10.51 11.92
C HIS A 168 -18.95 9.13 12.56
N GLU A 169 -20.17 8.61 12.55
CA GLU A 169 -20.56 7.36 13.23
C GLU A 169 -20.54 6.14 12.29
N GLY A 170 -20.59 6.37 10.97
CA GLY A 170 -20.48 5.30 9.97
C GLY A 170 -21.36 5.53 8.74
N SER A 171 -21.31 4.55 7.84
CA SER A 171 -22.20 4.44 6.67
C SER A 171 -23.24 3.36 6.95
N GLN A 172 -24.52 3.68 6.72
CA GLN A 172 -25.61 2.73 6.84
C GLN A 172 -26.25 2.48 5.47
N ARG A 173 -26.40 1.19 5.14
CA ARG A 173 -27.05 0.73 3.91
C ARG A 173 -28.52 1.14 3.89
N GLY A 174 -28.96 1.76 2.81
CA GLY A 174 -30.36 2.22 2.65
C GLY A 174 -30.84 3.20 3.72
N LEU A 175 -29.95 4.02 4.28
CA LEU A 175 -30.32 5.00 5.32
C LEU A 175 -31.20 6.13 4.78
N LEU A 176 -31.02 6.50 3.52
CA LEU A 176 -31.66 7.66 2.90
C LEU A 176 -32.31 7.27 1.57
N MET A 177 -33.16 8.17 1.06
CA MET A 177 -33.74 8.06 -0.26
C MET A 177 -32.99 8.97 -1.22
N GLN A 178 -32.72 8.50 -2.43
CA GLN A 178 -32.15 9.28 -3.51
C GLN A 178 -32.99 9.14 -4.76
N ALA A 179 -33.29 10.27 -5.41
CA ALA A 179 -33.98 10.29 -6.68
C ALA A 179 -32.97 10.31 -7.84
N SER A 180 -33.30 9.62 -8.94
CA SER A 180 -32.57 9.70 -10.21
C SER A 180 -32.56 11.14 -10.73
N VAL A 181 -31.61 11.46 -11.63
CA VAL A 181 -31.44 12.83 -12.16
C VAL A 181 -32.74 13.37 -12.79
N ASP A 182 -33.49 12.52 -13.48
CA ASP A 182 -34.81 12.83 -14.06
C ASP A 182 -35.98 12.76 -13.06
N GLY A 183 -35.74 12.29 -11.84
CA GLY A 183 -36.74 12.14 -10.78
C GLY A 183 -37.70 10.98 -10.96
N ALA A 184 -37.55 10.18 -12.02
CA ALA A 184 -38.46 9.07 -12.33
C ALA A 184 -38.35 7.91 -11.34
N ILE A 185 -37.22 7.79 -10.64
CA ILE A 185 -36.89 6.65 -9.80
C ILE A 185 -36.39 7.17 -8.44
N VAL A 186 -37.07 6.81 -7.36
CA VAL A 186 -36.58 7.00 -5.98
C VAL A 186 -36.17 5.64 -5.43
N ARG A 187 -34.94 5.54 -4.91
CA ARG A 187 -34.39 4.31 -4.34
C ARG A 187 -33.75 4.56 -3.00
N ASP A 188 -33.66 3.50 -2.22
CA ASP A 188 -32.79 3.44 -1.04
C ASP A 188 -31.35 3.71 -1.48
N ALA A 189 -30.67 4.58 -0.75
CA ALA A 189 -29.28 4.93 -0.92
C ALA A 189 -28.55 4.80 0.42
N ASP A 190 -27.29 4.40 0.34
CA ASP A 190 -26.41 4.38 1.50
C ASP A 190 -26.21 5.82 2.00
N GLY A 191 -26.22 5.99 3.33
CA GLY A 191 -26.08 7.30 3.94
C GLY A 191 -25.02 7.31 5.04
N TRP A 192 -24.32 8.42 5.15
CA TRP A 192 -23.48 8.74 6.29
C TRP A 192 -24.33 9.25 7.45
N ALA A 193 -23.92 8.92 8.66
CA ALA A 193 -24.45 9.49 9.89
C ALA A 193 -23.32 10.11 10.71
N ALA A 194 -23.57 11.29 11.27
CA ALA A 194 -22.67 11.95 12.20
C ALA A 194 -23.47 12.69 13.28
N SER A 195 -22.83 12.96 14.41
CA SER A 195 -23.45 13.71 15.49
C SER A 195 -22.48 14.72 16.11
N TRP A 196 -23.04 15.79 16.67
CA TRP A 196 -22.36 16.73 17.53
C TRP A 196 -23.18 16.88 18.81
N ARG A 197 -22.50 16.84 19.97
CA ARG A 197 -23.14 17.03 21.27
C ARG A 197 -22.86 18.42 21.82
N VAL A 198 -23.84 19.01 22.50
CA VAL A 198 -23.67 20.28 23.20
C VAL A 198 -22.45 20.20 24.15
N GLY A 199 -21.60 21.23 24.10
CA GLY A 199 -20.34 21.29 24.85
C GLY A 199 -19.13 20.68 24.13
N GLU A 200 -19.30 19.95 23.02
CA GLU A 200 -18.17 19.51 22.19
C GLU A 200 -17.62 20.64 21.30
N PRO A 201 -16.31 20.64 20.98
CA PRO A 201 -15.73 21.63 20.07
C PRO A 201 -16.41 21.64 18.69
N THR A 202 -16.58 22.83 18.11
CA THR A 202 -17.14 23.03 16.76
C THR A 202 -16.06 23.14 15.66
N THR A 203 -14.89 22.56 15.94
CA THR A 203 -13.72 22.49 15.04
C THR A 203 -13.43 21.04 14.68
N PRO A 204 -12.74 20.76 13.55
CA PRO A 204 -12.34 19.40 13.18
C PRO A 204 -11.65 18.64 14.32
N ARG A 205 -12.02 17.38 14.51
CA ARG A 205 -11.42 16.50 15.54
C ARG A 205 -10.26 15.64 15.02
N HIS A 206 -10.15 15.50 13.70
CA HIS A 206 -9.10 14.78 13.00
C HIS A 206 -8.79 15.51 11.69
N PRO A 207 -7.61 15.30 11.08
CA PRO A 207 -7.32 15.85 9.77
C PRO A 207 -8.28 15.27 8.71
N TRP A 208 -8.50 16.04 7.65
CA TRP A 208 -9.03 15.53 6.40
C TRP A 208 -7.95 15.71 5.36
N TYR A 209 -7.32 14.60 4.97
CA TYR A 209 -6.19 14.64 4.05
C TYR A 209 -6.64 14.94 2.63
N VAL A 210 -5.86 15.76 1.94
CA VAL A 210 -6.00 15.97 0.51
C VAL A 210 -4.64 15.67 -0.07
N ALA A 211 -4.57 14.74 -1.01
CA ALA A 211 -3.33 14.36 -1.66
C ALA A 211 -2.71 15.59 -2.35
N PRO A 212 -1.59 16.15 -1.84
CA PRO A 212 -0.91 17.25 -2.51
C PRO A 212 -0.32 16.76 -3.82
N GLU A 213 -0.16 17.67 -4.78
CA GLU A 213 0.61 17.36 -5.97
C GLU A 213 2.09 17.26 -5.61
N LEU A 214 2.72 16.11 -5.89
CA LEU A 214 4.15 15.89 -5.65
C LEU A 214 4.88 15.69 -6.98
N ARG A 215 5.97 16.43 -7.17
CA ARG A 215 6.78 16.40 -8.39
C ARG A 215 8.24 16.14 -8.05
N TRP A 216 8.90 15.35 -8.88
CA TRP A 216 10.34 15.22 -8.81
C TRP A 216 11.03 16.51 -9.30
N PRO A 217 11.93 17.12 -8.51
CA PRO A 217 12.59 18.36 -8.91
C PRO A 217 13.39 18.21 -10.21
N GLY A 218 13.31 19.22 -11.09
CA GLY A 218 14.23 19.37 -12.23
C GLY A 218 14.04 18.38 -13.39
N HIS A 219 12.95 17.60 -13.44
CA HIS A 219 12.73 16.63 -14.52
C HIS A 219 11.27 16.62 -15.01
N GLY A 220 10.96 17.44 -16.02
CA GLY A 220 9.59 17.57 -16.56
C GLY A 220 9.02 16.31 -17.23
N ALA A 221 9.83 15.26 -17.40
CA ALA A 221 9.39 13.94 -17.86
C ALA A 221 9.17 12.95 -16.71
N ALA A 222 9.45 13.32 -15.46
CA ALA A 222 9.23 12.45 -14.32
C ALA A 222 7.74 12.29 -14.03
N PRO A 223 7.32 11.16 -13.43
CA PRO A 223 5.96 10.98 -12.97
C PRO A 223 5.53 12.08 -12.00
N VAL A 224 4.26 12.46 -12.07
CA VAL A 224 3.61 13.39 -11.14
C VAL A 224 2.67 12.58 -10.26
N LEU A 225 2.66 12.88 -8.97
CA LEU A 225 1.67 12.33 -8.05
C LEU A 225 0.60 13.39 -7.83
N ARG A 226 -0.67 13.02 -8.02
CA ARG A 226 -1.81 13.90 -7.76
C ARG A 226 -2.96 13.13 -7.14
N ALA A 227 -3.95 13.84 -6.60
CA ALA A 227 -5.21 13.24 -6.21
C ALA A 227 -5.85 12.49 -7.40
N TRP A 228 -6.55 11.40 -7.08
CA TRP A 228 -7.38 10.68 -8.04
C TRP A 228 -8.60 11.55 -8.46
N ALA A 229 -8.87 11.59 -9.75
CA ALA A 229 -9.95 12.37 -10.36
C ALA A 229 -11.11 11.44 -10.78
N ASP A 230 -12.33 11.96 -10.88
CA ASP A 230 -13.49 11.15 -11.25
C ASP A 230 -13.35 10.57 -12.68
N GLU A 231 -12.61 11.24 -13.57
CA GLU A 231 -12.42 10.85 -14.96
C GLU A 231 -11.33 9.78 -15.17
N ASP A 232 -10.44 9.56 -14.18
CA ASP A 232 -9.30 8.64 -14.31
C ASP A 232 -9.73 7.19 -14.61
N GLY A 233 -10.93 6.80 -14.15
CA GLY A 233 -11.49 5.47 -14.38
C GLY A 233 -11.68 5.13 -15.86
N ALA A 234 -11.96 6.13 -16.71
CA ALA A 234 -12.20 5.90 -18.13
C ALA A 234 -10.97 5.31 -18.85
N ALA A 235 -9.77 5.68 -18.39
CA ALA A 235 -8.50 5.24 -18.96
C ALA A 235 -8.03 3.86 -18.46
N LEU A 236 -8.71 3.27 -17.47
CA LEU A 236 -8.36 1.95 -16.92
C LEU A 236 -8.89 0.81 -17.80
N ASP A 237 -8.23 -0.34 -17.72
CA ASP A 237 -8.66 -1.56 -18.38
C ASP A 237 -9.89 -2.18 -17.70
N GLU A 238 -10.63 -3.02 -18.43
CA GLU A 238 -11.81 -3.74 -17.89
C GLU A 238 -11.43 -4.88 -16.95
N VAL A 239 -10.23 -5.44 -17.13
CA VAL A 239 -9.71 -6.58 -16.38
C VAL A 239 -8.30 -6.30 -15.89
N THR A 240 -7.97 -6.89 -14.76
CA THR A 240 -6.60 -6.94 -14.22
C THR A 240 -5.79 -8.02 -14.92
N ASP A 241 -4.47 -8.00 -14.71
CA ASP A 241 -3.57 -9.03 -15.22
C ASP A 241 -3.15 -10.03 -14.13
N GLU A 242 -2.51 -11.12 -14.53
CA GLU A 242 -2.15 -12.22 -13.61
C GLU A 242 -1.28 -11.78 -12.41
N VAL A 243 -0.47 -10.71 -12.58
CA VAL A 243 0.36 -10.18 -11.51
C VAL A 243 -0.48 -9.43 -10.49
N ALA A 244 -1.40 -8.57 -10.94
CA ALA A 244 -2.35 -7.89 -10.07
C ALA A 244 -3.25 -8.89 -9.34
N ASP A 245 -3.81 -9.86 -10.06
CA ASP A 245 -4.69 -10.90 -9.48
C ASP A 245 -3.99 -11.72 -8.40
N ARG A 246 -2.70 -12.00 -8.57
CA ARG A 246 -1.93 -12.78 -7.61
C ARG A 246 -1.57 -12.00 -6.35
N TYR A 247 -0.99 -10.81 -6.53
CA TYR A 247 -0.32 -10.12 -5.42
C TYR A 247 -1.16 -8.99 -4.84
N LEU A 248 -2.10 -8.44 -5.60
CA LEU A 248 -2.90 -7.27 -5.27
C LEU A 248 -4.38 -7.47 -5.64
N PRO A 249 -4.99 -8.64 -5.33
CA PRO A 249 -6.38 -8.88 -5.70
C PRO A 249 -7.28 -7.79 -5.10
N GLU A 250 -8.21 -7.26 -5.91
CA GLU A 250 -9.17 -6.21 -5.53
C GLU A 250 -8.54 -4.85 -5.14
N LEU A 251 -7.21 -4.72 -5.18
CA LEU A 251 -6.50 -3.47 -4.88
C LEU A 251 -6.19 -2.63 -6.11
N VAL A 252 -6.14 -3.26 -7.29
CA VAL A 252 -5.94 -2.57 -8.58
C VAL A 252 -7.32 -2.29 -9.19
N PRO A 253 -7.71 -1.02 -9.38
CA PRO A 253 -9.00 -0.70 -9.97
C PRO A 253 -9.04 -1.05 -11.45
N THR A 254 -10.20 -1.52 -11.89
CA THR A 254 -10.63 -1.63 -13.28
C THR A 254 -11.60 -0.50 -13.60
N ARG A 255 -11.93 -0.30 -14.88
CA ARG A 255 -12.96 0.68 -15.28
C ARG A 255 -14.28 0.48 -14.53
N THR A 256 -14.70 -0.76 -14.34
CA THR A 256 -15.97 -1.12 -13.67
C THR A 256 -15.92 -1.01 -12.14
N THR A 257 -14.75 -1.12 -11.53
CA THR A 257 -14.60 -1.05 -10.05
C THR A 257 -14.11 0.32 -9.57
N TYR A 258 -13.79 1.23 -10.50
CA TYR A 258 -13.15 2.51 -10.20
C TYR A 258 -13.96 3.40 -9.25
N GLU A 259 -15.29 3.45 -9.40
CA GLU A 259 -16.14 4.27 -8.53
C GLU A 259 -16.05 3.83 -7.07
N ALA A 260 -16.13 2.52 -6.82
CA ALA A 260 -15.97 1.95 -5.47
C ALA A 260 -14.55 2.15 -4.93
N PHE A 261 -13.53 2.00 -5.78
CA PHE A 261 -12.14 2.30 -5.44
C PHE A 261 -11.97 3.76 -5.00
N LEU A 262 -12.48 4.72 -5.78
CA LEU A 262 -12.35 6.14 -5.51
C LEU A 262 -13.12 6.55 -4.25
N LEU A 263 -14.30 5.94 -4.03
CA LEU A 263 -15.07 6.10 -2.80
C LEU A 263 -14.27 5.67 -1.57
N ASP A 264 -13.65 4.47 -1.57
CA ASP A 264 -12.80 4.00 -0.47
C ASP A 264 -11.59 4.93 -0.22
N ARG A 265 -10.97 5.48 -1.27
CA ARG A 265 -9.87 6.45 -1.10
C ARG A 265 -10.35 7.73 -0.41
N ARG A 266 -11.43 8.32 -0.91
CA ARG A 266 -12.01 9.56 -0.36
C ARG A 266 -12.55 9.36 1.06
N GLU A 267 -13.05 8.17 1.39
CA GLU A 267 -13.45 7.79 2.77
C GLU A 267 -12.27 7.84 3.75
N ARG A 268 -11.12 7.28 3.35
CA ARG A 268 -9.90 7.26 4.17
C ARG A 268 -9.32 8.66 4.36
N GLU A 269 -9.35 9.46 3.31
CA GLU A 269 -8.97 10.87 3.34
C GLU A 269 -9.87 11.68 4.26
N ALA A 270 -11.19 11.48 4.14
CA ALA A 270 -12.18 12.16 4.95
C ALA A 270 -12.11 11.79 6.43
N SER A 271 -11.75 10.54 6.75
CA SER A 271 -11.59 10.06 8.12
C SER A 271 -10.21 10.36 8.72
N GLY A 272 -9.28 10.92 7.94
CA GLY A 272 -7.90 11.16 8.40
C GLY A 272 -7.11 9.87 8.62
N THR A 273 -7.49 8.77 7.97
CA THR A 273 -6.85 7.44 8.15
C THR A 273 -5.97 7.02 6.98
N GLY A 274 -6.03 7.77 5.87
CA GLY A 274 -5.19 7.53 4.70
C GLY A 274 -5.24 8.66 3.69
N VAL A 275 -4.33 8.63 2.73
CA VAL A 275 -4.23 9.54 1.60
C VAL A 275 -3.69 8.77 0.39
N ALA A 276 -4.23 9.04 -0.80
CA ALA A 276 -3.88 8.28 -2.00
C ALA A 276 -3.58 9.19 -3.20
N TRP A 277 -2.57 8.80 -3.97
CA TRP A 277 -2.16 9.47 -5.18
C TRP A 277 -2.33 8.56 -6.40
N ALA A 278 -2.82 9.13 -7.49
CA ALA A 278 -2.60 8.60 -8.83
C ALA A 278 -1.15 8.91 -9.21
N ILE A 279 -0.44 7.90 -9.73
CA ILE A 279 0.84 8.10 -10.42
C ILE A 279 0.50 8.44 -11.86
N THR A 280 0.93 9.60 -12.36
CA THR A 280 0.69 10.01 -13.75
C THR A 280 1.99 10.27 -14.48
N ASP A 281 1.98 10.01 -15.79
CA ASP A 281 3.08 10.40 -16.67
C ASP A 281 3.15 11.93 -16.77
N GLY A 282 4.32 12.51 -16.52
CA GLY A 282 4.48 13.96 -16.44
C GLY A 282 4.26 14.70 -17.77
N ARG A 283 4.23 14.00 -18.92
CA ARG A 283 4.03 14.60 -20.24
C ARG A 283 2.60 14.46 -20.73
N SER A 284 2.05 13.26 -20.65
CA SER A 284 0.72 12.92 -21.18
C SER A 284 -0.39 13.03 -20.14
N GLY A 285 -0.05 13.02 -18.84
CA GLY A 285 -1.02 12.95 -17.75
C GLY A 285 -1.67 11.57 -17.58
N ALA A 286 -1.27 10.57 -18.38
CA ALA A 286 -1.83 9.23 -18.33
C ALA A 286 -1.57 8.57 -16.97
N VAL A 287 -2.57 7.88 -16.43
CA VAL A 287 -2.45 7.13 -15.17
C VAL A 287 -1.54 5.91 -15.38
N LEU A 288 -0.57 5.77 -14.50
CA LEU A 288 0.45 4.72 -14.50
C LEU A 288 0.28 3.72 -13.33
N GLY A 289 -0.50 4.09 -12.31
CA GLY A 289 -0.68 3.30 -11.09
C GLY A 289 -1.15 4.16 -9.92
N GLY A 290 -1.02 3.63 -8.70
CA GLY A 290 -1.41 4.32 -7.48
C GLY A 290 -0.47 4.06 -6.32
N ILE A 291 -0.31 5.07 -5.48
CA ILE A 291 0.35 4.95 -4.17
C ILE A 291 -0.64 5.38 -3.11
N HIS A 292 -0.71 4.66 -2.00
CA HIS A 292 -1.51 5.05 -0.86
C HIS A 292 -0.72 4.96 0.44
N LEU A 293 -0.93 5.92 1.33
CA LEU A 293 -0.61 5.81 2.75
C LEU A 293 -1.91 5.55 3.51
N PHE A 294 -1.92 4.55 4.38
CA PHE A 294 -3.12 4.15 5.14
C PHE A 294 -2.75 3.66 6.54
N ALA A 295 -3.77 3.42 7.36
CA ALA A 295 -3.61 3.16 8.78
C ALA A 295 -2.80 4.27 9.47
N ILE A 296 -2.94 5.50 8.97
CA ILE A 296 -2.33 6.70 9.55
C ILE A 296 -2.93 6.92 10.92
N ASP A 297 -2.07 7.07 11.92
CA ASP A 297 -2.42 7.35 13.32
C ASP A 297 -3.48 6.41 13.91
N HIS A 298 -3.50 5.16 13.46
CA HIS A 298 -4.55 4.22 13.83
C HIS A 298 -4.44 3.78 15.31
N GLY A 299 -5.23 4.41 16.18
CA GLY A 299 -5.37 4.06 17.59
C GLY A 299 -4.06 4.20 18.38
N ARG A 300 -3.58 3.11 18.99
CA ARG A 300 -2.31 3.11 19.78
C ARG A 300 -1.04 3.29 18.93
N ARG A 301 -1.17 3.44 17.61
CA ARG A 301 -0.06 3.57 16.66
C ARG A 301 0.02 4.98 16.06
N ALA A 302 -0.35 6.01 16.83
CA ALA A 302 -0.05 7.40 16.48
C ALA A 302 1.41 7.57 16.01
N GLY A 303 1.61 8.41 15.00
CA GLY A 303 2.88 8.63 14.30
C GLY A 303 3.28 7.53 13.32
N ASN A 304 2.39 6.58 12.98
CA ASN A 304 2.71 5.51 12.02
C ASN A 304 1.78 5.54 10.81
N GLY A 305 2.27 5.03 9.68
CA GLY A 305 1.45 4.70 8.51
C GLY A 305 1.97 3.47 7.79
N THR A 306 1.17 2.95 6.85
CA THR A 306 1.56 1.87 5.94
C THR A 306 1.49 2.40 4.50
N ILE A 307 2.52 2.12 3.71
CA ILE A 307 2.56 2.44 2.29
C ILE A 307 2.21 1.20 1.45
N GLY A 308 1.37 1.41 0.45
CA GLY A 308 1.08 0.41 -0.58
C GLY A 308 1.12 1.04 -1.96
N VAL A 309 1.46 0.23 -2.96
CA VAL A 309 1.66 0.67 -4.34
C VAL A 309 1.21 -0.39 -5.32
N PHE A 310 0.59 0.06 -6.40
CA PHE A 310 0.37 -0.75 -7.58
C PHE A 310 0.78 0.03 -8.83
N VAL A 311 1.22 -0.70 -9.85
CA VAL A 311 1.62 -0.15 -11.15
C VAL A 311 0.84 -0.90 -12.22
N LEU A 312 0.16 -0.14 -13.08
CA LEU A 312 -0.61 -0.68 -14.19
C LEU A 312 0.32 -1.45 -15.15
N PRO A 313 -0.16 -2.53 -15.80
CA PRO A 313 0.69 -3.40 -16.61
C PRO A 313 1.56 -2.65 -17.64
N ALA A 314 0.98 -1.70 -18.37
CA ALA A 314 1.67 -0.89 -19.38
C ALA A 314 2.78 0.02 -18.81
N ALA A 315 2.72 0.32 -17.51
CA ALA A 315 3.64 1.24 -16.82
C ALA A 315 4.77 0.53 -16.06
N ARG A 316 4.77 -0.81 -16.03
CA ARG A 316 5.82 -1.56 -15.30
C ARG A 316 7.17 -1.40 -15.96
N HIS A 317 8.21 -1.52 -15.15
CA HIS A 317 9.61 -1.36 -15.56
C HIS A 317 10.00 0.06 -16.04
N GLN A 318 9.15 1.06 -15.84
CA GLN A 318 9.43 2.45 -16.20
C GLN A 318 10.15 3.27 -15.11
N GLY A 319 10.68 2.62 -14.07
CA GLY A 319 11.49 3.30 -13.06
C GLY A 319 10.71 4.21 -12.10
N LEU A 320 9.47 3.85 -11.77
CA LEU A 320 8.58 4.60 -10.84
C LEU A 320 9.04 4.61 -9.36
N PHE A 321 10.28 4.23 -9.10
CA PHE A 321 10.88 4.22 -7.76
C PHE A 321 10.85 5.61 -7.09
N TYR A 322 11.07 6.67 -7.87
CA TYR A 322 11.07 8.05 -7.36
C TYR A 322 9.71 8.49 -6.82
N ALA A 323 8.62 7.92 -7.34
CA ALA A 323 7.27 8.21 -6.84
C ALA A 323 7.11 7.75 -5.38
N LEU A 324 7.62 6.56 -5.03
CA LEU A 324 7.62 6.07 -3.65
C LEU A 324 8.50 6.92 -2.73
N ARG A 325 9.64 7.41 -3.24
CA ARG A 325 10.52 8.33 -2.50
C ARG A 325 9.79 9.62 -2.14
N LEU A 326 9.10 10.24 -3.09
CA LEU A 326 8.32 11.46 -2.87
C LEU A 326 7.24 11.28 -1.79
N VAL A 327 6.52 10.15 -1.81
CA VAL A 327 5.51 9.86 -0.79
C VAL A 327 6.13 9.66 0.59
N LEU A 328 7.28 8.98 0.69
CA LEU A 328 8.00 8.86 1.96
C LEU A 328 8.53 10.21 2.45
N ASP A 329 9.03 11.06 1.56
CA ASP A 329 9.48 12.42 1.92
C ASP A 329 8.32 13.24 2.50
N HIS A 330 7.15 13.19 1.85
CA HIS A 330 5.94 13.83 2.34
C HIS A 330 5.44 13.22 3.67
N ALA A 331 5.51 11.89 3.81
CA ALA A 331 5.10 11.18 5.02
C ALA A 331 5.89 11.65 6.27
N PHE A 332 7.19 11.86 6.11
CA PHE A 332 8.08 12.26 7.21
C PHE A 332 8.24 13.77 7.37
N ALA A 333 7.94 14.55 6.34
CA ALA A 333 8.01 16.00 6.43
C ALA A 333 7.11 16.54 7.56
N PRO A 334 7.55 17.57 8.30
CA PRO A 334 6.76 18.21 9.33
C PRO A 334 5.39 18.70 8.83
N VAL A 335 4.38 18.68 9.71
CA VAL A 335 3.01 19.10 9.36
C VAL A 335 2.93 20.58 8.97
N ASP A 336 3.71 21.45 9.62
CA ASP A 336 3.81 22.87 9.29
C ASP A 336 4.50 23.15 7.95
N ALA A 337 5.32 22.20 7.46
CA ALA A 337 5.88 22.19 6.12
C ALA A 337 4.97 21.51 5.08
N GLY A 338 3.75 21.12 5.46
CA GLY A 338 2.78 20.45 4.58
C GLY A 338 2.99 18.95 4.43
N GLY A 339 3.78 18.31 5.30
CA GLY A 339 3.91 16.85 5.39
C GLY A 339 2.91 16.22 6.37
N LEU A 340 3.12 14.95 6.68
CA LEU A 340 2.27 14.19 7.62
C LEU A 340 2.89 14.05 9.02
N GLY A 341 4.19 14.34 9.19
CA GLY A 341 4.88 14.24 10.46
C GLY A 341 4.94 12.82 11.05
N LEU A 342 4.86 11.78 10.22
CA LEU A 342 4.94 10.40 10.70
C LEU A 342 6.35 10.12 11.25
N ALA A 343 6.43 9.24 12.24
CA ALA A 343 7.69 8.73 12.77
C ALA A 343 8.14 7.44 12.06
N ARG A 344 7.19 6.67 11.48
CA ARG A 344 7.46 5.40 10.83
C ARG A 344 6.47 5.08 9.71
N VAL A 345 6.98 4.49 8.63
CA VAL A 345 6.18 3.90 7.55
C VAL A 345 6.50 2.42 7.40
N ARG A 346 5.45 1.58 7.35
CA ARG A 346 5.53 0.14 7.07
C ARG A 346 5.19 -0.17 5.63
N ALA A 347 5.72 -1.26 5.09
CA ALA A 347 5.19 -1.91 3.90
C ALA A 347 5.16 -3.43 4.10
N ASP A 348 4.16 -4.09 3.54
CA ASP A 348 4.05 -5.55 3.53
C ASP A 348 4.04 -6.05 2.08
N ALA A 349 4.70 -7.17 1.81
CA ALA A 349 4.72 -7.79 0.50
C ALA A 349 4.69 -9.31 0.61
N ASP A 350 3.99 -9.97 -0.30
CA ASP A 350 4.10 -11.42 -0.48
C ASP A 350 5.56 -11.80 -0.68
N VAL A 351 6.03 -12.82 0.05
CA VAL A 351 7.42 -13.33 -0.02
C VAL A 351 7.82 -13.68 -1.47
N ALA A 352 6.88 -14.18 -2.27
CA ALA A 352 7.09 -14.53 -3.67
C ALA A 352 7.02 -13.31 -4.61
N ASN A 353 6.56 -12.15 -4.14
CA ASN A 353 6.60 -10.90 -4.91
C ASN A 353 7.99 -10.25 -4.79
N THR A 354 8.97 -10.90 -5.43
CA THR A 354 10.38 -10.48 -5.30
C THR A 354 10.65 -9.12 -5.94
N ALA A 355 9.77 -8.64 -6.83
CA ALA A 355 9.80 -7.29 -7.37
C ALA A 355 9.47 -6.23 -6.29
N SER A 356 8.38 -6.41 -5.54
CA SER A 356 8.01 -5.51 -4.44
C SER A 356 9.03 -5.57 -3.31
N VAL A 357 9.47 -6.76 -2.90
CA VAL A 357 10.51 -6.91 -1.85
C VAL A 357 11.78 -6.15 -2.22
N ARG A 358 12.28 -6.32 -3.46
CA ARG A 358 13.44 -5.56 -3.95
C ARG A 358 13.21 -4.06 -3.98
N THR A 359 11.99 -3.63 -4.29
CA THR A 359 11.63 -2.22 -4.29
C THR A 359 11.70 -1.63 -2.88
N MET A 360 11.11 -2.30 -1.89
CA MET A 360 11.15 -1.87 -0.48
C MET A 360 12.59 -1.82 0.07
N LEU A 361 13.38 -2.86 -0.21
CA LEU A 361 14.80 -2.90 0.15
C LEU A 361 15.58 -1.74 -0.49
N ARG A 362 15.32 -1.44 -1.77
CA ARG A 362 15.97 -0.33 -2.50
C ARG A 362 15.54 1.04 -1.98
N LEU A 363 14.32 1.17 -1.44
CA LEU A 363 13.84 2.40 -0.81
C LEU A 363 14.53 2.72 0.52
N GLY A 364 15.39 1.82 1.01
CA GLY A 364 16.02 1.94 2.31
C GLY A 364 15.11 1.47 3.44
N MET A 365 14.07 0.68 3.14
CA MET A 365 13.29 0.04 4.20
C MET A 365 14.03 -1.18 4.74
N THR A 366 13.96 -1.35 6.05
CA THR A 366 14.52 -2.50 6.77
C THR A 366 13.47 -3.61 6.84
N TYR A 367 13.85 -4.82 6.47
CA TYR A 367 13.01 -6.00 6.74
C TYR A 367 13.04 -6.32 8.24
N VAL A 368 11.86 -6.46 8.84
CA VAL A 368 11.71 -6.65 10.29
C VAL A 368 11.08 -7.97 10.65
N GLY A 369 10.46 -8.66 9.69
CA GLY A 369 9.81 -9.92 9.98
C GLY A 369 8.97 -10.45 8.84
N MET A 370 8.27 -11.53 9.15
CA MET A 370 7.35 -12.18 8.23
C MET A 370 6.16 -12.69 9.02
N THR A 371 4.94 -12.42 8.56
CA THR A 371 3.78 -13.14 9.03
C THR A 371 3.61 -14.41 8.19
N ARG A 372 3.36 -15.52 8.87
CA ARG A 372 3.15 -16.82 8.22
C ARG A 372 1.67 -17.07 8.04
N GLU A 373 1.30 -17.61 6.89
CA GLU A 373 -0.07 -17.98 6.57
C GLU A 373 -1.06 -16.83 6.80
N GLU A 374 -0.69 -15.60 6.43
CA GLU A 374 -1.44 -14.35 6.68
C GLU A 374 -2.86 -14.44 6.11
N ARG A 375 -2.97 -14.86 4.84
CA ARG A 375 -4.24 -14.92 4.12
C ARG A 375 -4.36 -16.18 3.26
N PRO A 376 -5.59 -16.61 2.92
CA PRO A 376 -5.79 -17.64 1.90
C PRO A 376 -5.17 -17.23 0.56
N ASP A 377 -4.61 -18.21 -0.14
CA ASP A 377 -4.23 -18.05 -1.54
C ASP A 377 -5.48 -18.22 -2.41
N THR A 378 -5.89 -17.13 -3.07
CA THR A 378 -7.12 -17.07 -3.85
C THR A 378 -6.93 -17.51 -5.30
N ARG A 379 -5.72 -17.92 -5.69
CA ARG A 379 -5.43 -18.35 -7.06
C ARG A 379 -6.12 -19.68 -7.41
N PRO A 380 -6.60 -19.85 -8.66
CA PRO A 380 -7.11 -21.13 -9.13
C PRO A 380 -6.06 -22.25 -8.96
N GLY A 381 -6.46 -23.35 -8.33
CA GLY A 381 -5.56 -24.49 -8.05
C GLY A 381 -4.76 -24.40 -6.74
N PHE A 382 -4.97 -23.36 -5.94
CA PHE A 382 -4.29 -23.13 -4.64
C PHE A 382 -5.26 -23.19 -3.46
N ALA A 383 -6.44 -23.79 -3.65
CA ALA A 383 -7.45 -23.90 -2.61
C ALA A 383 -6.87 -24.59 -1.35
N GLY A 384 -6.99 -23.92 -0.20
CA GLY A 384 -6.44 -24.39 1.07
C GLY A 384 -4.98 -24.00 1.34
N GLU A 385 -4.27 -23.43 0.36
CA GLU A 385 -2.96 -22.83 0.58
C GLU A 385 -3.09 -21.42 1.20
N ARG A 386 -2.02 -20.97 1.87
CA ARG A 386 -1.96 -19.66 2.53
C ARG A 386 -0.64 -18.96 2.20
N VAL A 387 -0.68 -17.63 2.16
CA VAL A 387 0.42 -16.77 1.72
C VAL A 387 1.21 -16.25 2.93
N ASP A 388 2.54 -16.30 2.85
CA ASP A 388 3.45 -15.66 3.80
C ASP A 388 3.78 -14.23 3.34
N MET A 389 3.82 -13.27 4.27
CA MET A 389 4.05 -11.85 3.98
C MET A 389 5.31 -11.34 4.66
N CYS A 390 6.26 -10.81 3.89
CA CYS A 390 7.39 -10.04 4.41
C CYS A 390 6.93 -8.67 4.89
N GLN A 391 7.50 -8.22 6.01
CA GLN A 391 7.24 -6.92 6.62
C GLN A 391 8.49 -6.06 6.59
N PHE A 392 8.33 -4.81 6.18
CA PHE A 392 9.37 -3.81 6.07
C PHE A 392 8.97 -2.56 6.83
N GLU A 393 9.93 -1.84 7.39
CA GLU A 393 9.70 -0.51 7.96
C GLU A 393 10.84 0.45 7.65
N VAL A 394 10.52 1.74 7.73
CA VAL A 394 11.49 2.83 7.67
C VAL A 394 11.07 3.90 8.67
N LEU A 395 12.03 4.41 9.43
CA LEU A 395 11.84 5.46 10.42
C LEU A 395 12.20 6.82 9.82
N ALA A 396 11.61 7.89 10.37
CA ALA A 396 11.90 9.26 9.94
C ALA A 396 13.39 9.64 10.09
N GLY A 397 14.08 9.05 11.05
CA GLY A 397 15.51 9.28 11.31
C GLY A 397 16.47 8.37 10.53
N ASP A 398 15.97 7.43 9.73
CA ASP A 398 16.82 6.51 8.97
C ASP A 398 17.45 7.23 7.76
N ASP A 399 18.76 7.05 7.57
CA ASP A 399 19.41 7.39 6.31
C ASP A 399 19.05 6.32 5.26
N ARG A 400 17.97 6.58 4.52
CA ARG A 400 17.43 5.69 3.49
C ARG A 400 18.43 5.40 2.37
N ASP A 401 19.38 6.28 2.08
CA ASP A 401 20.38 6.05 1.03
C ASP A 401 21.46 5.08 1.51
N VAL A 402 21.92 5.24 2.75
CA VAL A 402 22.85 4.30 3.39
C VAL A 402 22.20 2.93 3.56
N VAL A 403 20.96 2.86 4.08
CA VAL A 403 20.24 1.59 4.25
C VAL A 403 19.94 0.97 2.88
N GLY A 404 19.50 1.76 1.90
CA GLY A 404 19.22 1.27 0.55
C GLY A 404 20.46 0.77 -0.19
N GLU A 405 21.62 1.41 0.01
CA GLU A 405 22.91 0.92 -0.46
C GLU A 405 23.35 -0.36 0.24
N PHE A 406 23.23 -0.43 1.57
CA PHE A 406 23.51 -1.63 2.34
C PHE A 406 22.62 -2.81 1.92
N ASN A 407 21.32 -2.57 1.72
CA ASN A 407 20.36 -3.57 1.27
C ASN A 407 20.72 -4.10 -0.12
N ARG A 408 21.08 -3.21 -1.06
CA ARG A 408 21.56 -3.59 -2.41
C ARG A 408 22.77 -4.50 -2.36
N ARG A 409 23.65 -4.32 -1.38
CA ARG A 409 24.90 -5.10 -1.22
C ARG A 409 24.71 -6.45 -0.53
N GLY A 410 23.59 -6.69 0.18
CA GLY A 410 23.50 -7.78 1.16
C GLY A 410 22.30 -8.72 1.12
N TRP A 411 21.17 -8.33 0.49
CA TRP A 411 19.87 -8.97 0.76
C TRP A 411 19.22 -9.63 -0.46
N THR A 412 19.71 -9.36 -1.65
CA THR A 412 19.07 -9.84 -2.89
C THR A 412 20.08 -10.57 -3.77
N PRO A 413 19.89 -11.85 -4.09
CA PRO A 413 20.70 -12.50 -5.10
C PRO A 413 20.55 -11.77 -6.45
N PRO A 414 21.59 -11.75 -7.31
CA PRO A 414 21.45 -11.30 -8.69
C PRO A 414 20.31 -12.06 -9.36
N LYS A 415 19.53 -11.37 -10.22
CA LYS A 415 18.37 -11.97 -10.91
C LYS A 415 18.75 -13.24 -11.65
N ALA A 416 19.88 -13.20 -12.34
CA ALA A 416 20.53 -14.35 -12.93
C ALA A 416 22.03 -14.11 -12.97
N VAL A 417 22.76 -15.20 -12.82
CA VAL A 417 24.18 -15.26 -13.10
C VAL A 417 24.42 -16.36 -14.13
N TRP A 418 25.24 -16.05 -15.13
CA TRP A 418 25.58 -16.99 -16.17
C TRP A 418 27.04 -17.41 -16.09
N CYS A 419 27.27 -18.70 -16.31
CA CYS A 419 28.59 -19.26 -16.56
C CYS A 419 28.46 -20.44 -17.52
N GLU A 420 29.08 -20.33 -18.69
CA GLU A 420 28.94 -21.32 -19.76
C GLU A 420 27.44 -21.57 -20.04
N ASP A 421 27.00 -22.81 -20.15
CA ASP A 421 25.60 -23.20 -20.44
C ASP A 421 24.75 -23.36 -19.16
N VAL A 422 25.12 -22.70 -18.06
CA VAL A 422 24.43 -22.80 -16.76
C VAL A 422 24.00 -21.43 -16.27
N GLN A 423 22.69 -21.30 -16.01
CA GLN A 423 22.10 -20.16 -15.33
C GLN A 423 21.91 -20.46 -13.85
N LEU A 424 22.44 -19.60 -12.99
CA LEU A 424 22.04 -19.51 -11.58
C LEU A 424 20.99 -18.43 -11.44
N ARG A 425 19.76 -18.79 -11.10
CA ARG A 425 18.65 -17.83 -10.93
C ARG A 425 17.86 -18.08 -9.66
N GLU A 426 17.03 -17.13 -9.29
CA GLU A 426 16.03 -17.31 -8.23
C GLU A 426 15.04 -18.42 -8.63
N PHE A 427 14.55 -19.17 -7.63
CA PHE A 427 13.46 -20.11 -7.84
C PHE A 427 12.16 -19.36 -8.13
N ALA A 428 11.46 -19.75 -9.19
CA ALA A 428 10.11 -19.32 -9.47
C ALA A 428 9.12 -20.34 -8.90
N GLU A 429 7.90 -19.93 -8.56
CA GLU A 429 6.87 -20.90 -8.13
C GLU A 429 6.54 -21.93 -9.20
N SER A 430 6.70 -21.60 -10.49
CA SER A 430 6.55 -22.55 -11.60
C SER A 430 7.57 -23.69 -11.57
N ASP A 431 8.65 -23.56 -10.80
CA ASP A 431 9.64 -24.61 -10.62
C ASP A 431 9.15 -25.75 -9.68
N ALA A 432 7.96 -25.63 -9.08
CA ALA A 432 7.44 -26.57 -8.08
C ALA A 432 7.43 -28.03 -8.57
N ALA A 433 7.04 -28.29 -9.82
CA ALA A 433 7.04 -29.65 -10.38
C ALA A 433 8.46 -30.25 -10.46
N ALA A 434 9.44 -29.47 -10.92
CA ALA A 434 10.84 -29.90 -10.99
C ALA A 434 11.46 -30.09 -9.59
N VAL A 435 11.15 -29.18 -8.66
CA VAL A 435 11.59 -29.28 -7.26
C VAL A 435 10.94 -30.48 -6.57
N ALA A 436 9.67 -30.79 -6.84
CA ALA A 436 9.00 -31.95 -6.26
C ALA A 436 9.65 -33.26 -6.71
N ARG A 437 10.02 -33.38 -8.01
CA ARG A 437 10.80 -34.53 -8.51
C ARG A 437 12.10 -34.68 -7.72
N PHE A 438 12.76 -33.57 -7.44
CA PHE A 438 14.01 -33.57 -6.70
C PHE A 438 13.83 -33.96 -5.23
N MET A 439 12.80 -33.44 -4.55
CA MET A 439 12.48 -33.76 -3.15
C MET A 439 12.16 -35.25 -2.94
N ARG A 440 11.55 -35.91 -3.93
CA ARG A 440 11.23 -37.34 -3.92
C ARG A 440 12.45 -38.24 -4.07
N HIS A 441 13.63 -37.71 -4.40
CA HIS A 441 14.84 -38.51 -4.52
C HIS A 441 15.61 -38.60 -3.18
N PRO A 442 16.06 -39.77 -2.72
CA PRO A 442 16.75 -39.95 -1.43
C PRO A 442 17.99 -39.07 -1.28
N ASP A 443 18.72 -38.85 -2.37
CA ASP A 443 19.90 -37.97 -2.39
C ASP A 443 19.61 -36.47 -2.23
N PHE A 444 18.35 -36.04 -2.06
CA PHE A 444 18.02 -34.66 -1.71
C PHE A 444 18.53 -34.28 -0.30
N GLY A 445 18.92 -35.28 0.49
CA GLY A 445 19.51 -35.11 1.81
C GLY A 445 18.44 -35.05 2.91
N PRO A 446 18.65 -34.30 4.00
CA PRO A 446 17.76 -34.30 5.16
C PRO A 446 16.33 -33.77 4.86
N GLU A 447 16.15 -33.13 3.72
CA GLU A 447 14.87 -32.59 3.27
C GLU A 447 14.11 -33.56 2.33
N HIS A 448 14.64 -34.76 2.10
CA HIS A 448 14.02 -35.79 1.26
C HIS A 448 12.62 -36.18 1.77
N ARG A 449 11.67 -36.23 0.83
CA ARG A 449 10.25 -36.48 1.06
C ARG A 449 9.74 -37.37 -0.09
N PRO A 450 9.63 -38.70 0.09
CA PRO A 450 9.21 -39.63 -0.97
C PRO A 450 7.85 -39.28 -1.60
N GLU A 451 6.95 -38.73 -0.79
CA GLU A 451 5.58 -38.34 -1.18
C GLU A 451 5.45 -36.83 -1.44
N ALA A 452 6.55 -36.11 -1.72
CA ALA A 452 6.49 -34.67 -1.93
C ALA A 452 5.53 -34.32 -3.08
N SER A 453 4.51 -33.53 -2.76
CA SER A 453 3.62 -32.91 -3.74
C SER A 453 4.23 -31.65 -4.34
N GLU A 454 3.64 -31.12 -5.42
CA GLU A 454 4.01 -29.80 -5.93
C GLU A 454 3.74 -28.69 -4.91
N ALA A 455 2.71 -28.84 -4.07
CA ALA A 455 2.42 -27.91 -2.98
C ALA A 455 3.54 -27.91 -1.91
N ASP A 456 4.11 -29.07 -1.58
CA ASP A 456 5.26 -29.17 -0.68
C ASP A 456 6.48 -28.46 -1.25
N ALA A 457 6.75 -28.66 -2.54
CA ALA A 457 7.83 -28.02 -3.26
C ALA A 457 7.66 -26.49 -3.34
N ARG A 458 6.44 -26.02 -3.60
CA ARG A 458 6.11 -24.58 -3.61
C ARG A 458 6.37 -23.94 -2.24
N ARG A 459 5.91 -24.56 -1.16
CA ARG A 459 6.21 -24.11 0.22
C ARG A 459 7.72 -24.07 0.50
N TRP A 460 8.47 -25.04 -0.02
CA TRP A 460 9.93 -25.06 0.10
C TRP A 460 10.62 -23.93 -0.69
N ILE A 461 10.09 -23.61 -1.89
CA ILE A 461 10.55 -22.48 -2.69
C ILE A 461 10.34 -21.18 -1.91
N ILE A 462 9.11 -20.92 -1.46
CA ILE A 462 8.73 -19.70 -0.71
C ILE A 462 9.56 -19.55 0.58
N ARG A 463 9.70 -20.61 1.38
CA ARG A 463 10.51 -20.57 2.60
C ARG A 463 11.96 -20.20 2.36
N GLY A 464 12.56 -20.68 1.26
CA GLY A 464 13.94 -20.29 0.96
C GLY A 464 14.08 -18.89 0.39
N LEU A 465 13.06 -18.35 -0.31
CA LEU A 465 13.02 -16.92 -0.64
C LEU A 465 13.01 -16.07 0.63
N ALA A 466 12.20 -16.44 1.63
CA ALA A 466 12.21 -15.78 2.93
C ALA A 466 13.58 -15.89 3.64
N GLY A 467 14.28 -17.03 3.47
CA GLY A 467 15.66 -17.21 3.95
C GLY A 467 16.66 -16.25 3.32
N ASN A 468 16.51 -15.96 2.02
CA ASN A 468 17.31 -14.95 1.30
C ASN A 468 17.14 -13.58 1.94
N TYR A 469 15.90 -13.21 2.23
CA TYR A 469 15.61 -11.91 2.85
C TYR A 469 16.15 -11.84 4.27
N ARG A 470 16.12 -12.90 5.08
CA ARG A 470 16.65 -12.84 6.45
C ARG A 470 18.18 -12.78 6.56
N ARG A 471 18.91 -12.72 5.44
CA ARG A 471 20.38 -12.70 5.38
C ARG A 471 21.06 -13.94 6.01
N PHE A 472 20.32 -15.04 6.15
CA PHE A 472 20.86 -16.31 6.67
C PHE A 472 21.42 -17.19 5.56
N THR A 473 20.83 -17.13 4.38
CA THR A 473 21.17 -18.01 3.26
C THR A 473 20.76 -17.35 1.96
N LEU A 474 21.67 -17.24 1.00
CA LEU A 474 21.33 -16.96 -0.39
C LEU A 474 21.24 -18.28 -1.16
N ARG A 475 20.14 -18.52 -1.86
CA ARG A 475 19.91 -19.76 -2.62
C ARG A 475 19.55 -19.46 -4.07
N TRP A 476 20.22 -20.17 -4.99
CA TRP A 476 19.96 -20.15 -6.42
C TRP A 476 19.58 -21.53 -6.92
N ALA A 477 18.65 -21.57 -7.86
CA ALA A 477 18.40 -22.69 -8.74
C ALA A 477 19.58 -22.85 -9.72
N ILE A 478 19.98 -24.10 -9.99
CA ILE A 478 20.93 -24.44 -11.05
C ILE A 478 20.12 -24.88 -12.27
N CYS A 479 20.14 -24.07 -13.32
CA CYS A 479 19.31 -24.23 -14.52
C CYS A 479 20.20 -24.37 -15.76
N PRO A 480 20.44 -25.60 -16.26
CA PRO A 480 21.21 -25.80 -17.49
C PRO A 480 20.40 -25.39 -18.72
N GLU A 481 21.06 -24.83 -19.74
CA GLU A 481 20.45 -24.62 -21.06
C GLU A 481 20.27 -25.95 -21.81
N GLN A 482 21.19 -26.89 -21.59
CA GLN A 482 21.12 -28.19 -22.21
C GLN A 482 20.12 -29.10 -21.48
N PRO A 483 19.35 -29.93 -22.22
CA PRO A 483 18.37 -30.82 -21.62
C PRO A 483 19.05 -31.86 -20.72
N VAL A 484 18.42 -32.12 -19.58
CA VAL A 484 18.80 -33.20 -18.65
C VAL A 484 17.64 -34.18 -18.59
N ALA A 485 17.93 -35.48 -18.49
CA ALA A 485 16.87 -36.49 -18.49
C ALA A 485 15.82 -36.21 -17.39
N GLY A 486 14.55 -36.02 -17.80
CA GLY A 486 13.45 -35.66 -16.91
C GLY A 486 13.35 -34.17 -16.56
N PHE A 487 14.12 -33.30 -17.21
CA PHE A 487 14.10 -31.84 -17.03
C PHE A 487 14.18 -31.11 -18.37
N ALA A 488 13.29 -30.15 -18.58
CA ALA A 488 13.36 -29.29 -19.75
C ALA A 488 14.54 -28.28 -19.63
N PRO A 489 15.09 -27.77 -20.75
CA PRO A 489 16.00 -26.63 -20.75
C PRO A 489 15.51 -25.50 -19.84
N GLY A 490 16.37 -24.99 -18.96
CA GLY A 490 16.04 -23.91 -18.02
C GLY A 490 15.26 -24.34 -16.76
N GLU A 491 14.81 -25.60 -16.65
CA GLU A 491 14.28 -26.13 -15.38
C GLU A 491 15.41 -26.30 -14.35
N PRO A 492 15.10 -26.12 -13.05
CA PRO A 492 16.09 -26.38 -12.01
C PRO A 492 16.37 -27.86 -11.88
N VAL A 493 17.64 -28.23 -12.01
CA VAL A 493 18.13 -29.60 -11.79
C VAL A 493 18.80 -29.77 -10.42
N GLY A 494 18.82 -28.71 -9.63
CA GLY A 494 19.42 -28.65 -8.30
C GLY A 494 19.47 -27.23 -7.78
N TYR A 495 20.19 -27.03 -6.68
CA TYR A 495 20.42 -25.69 -6.11
C TYR A 495 21.86 -25.55 -5.61
N ILE A 496 22.30 -24.30 -5.54
CA ILE A 496 23.50 -23.89 -4.82
C ILE A 496 23.13 -22.77 -3.86
N ARG A 497 23.73 -22.77 -2.68
CA ARG A 497 23.48 -21.77 -1.64
C ARG A 497 24.78 -21.28 -1.00
N ALA A 498 24.74 -20.05 -0.50
CA ALA A 498 25.70 -19.49 0.45
C ALA A 498 24.97 -19.26 1.78
N PHE A 499 25.51 -19.68 2.91
CA PHE A 499 24.90 -19.53 4.23
C PHE A 499 25.92 -19.11 5.28
N ALA A 500 25.45 -18.83 6.51
CA ALA A 500 26.24 -18.22 7.59
C ALA A 500 26.70 -16.78 7.28
N LEU A 501 25.91 -16.05 6.49
CA LEU A 501 26.15 -14.65 6.07
C LEU A 501 25.85 -13.62 7.18
N ASP A 502 25.33 -14.04 8.33
CA ASP A 502 24.89 -13.17 9.42
C ASP A 502 26.04 -12.71 10.34
N GLY A 503 27.28 -13.12 10.04
CA GLY A 503 28.46 -12.73 10.79
C GLY A 503 28.58 -13.36 12.18
N ARG A 504 27.68 -14.27 12.59
CA ARG A 504 27.71 -14.89 13.92
C ARG A 504 28.98 -15.69 14.21
N HIS A 505 29.68 -16.13 13.17
CA HIS A 505 30.90 -16.93 13.30
C HIS A 505 32.15 -16.12 12.90
N TYR A 506 32.09 -15.37 11.80
CA TYR A 506 33.12 -14.44 11.34
C TYR A 506 32.47 -13.40 10.40
N SER A 507 32.76 -12.11 10.54
CA SER A 507 32.29 -11.10 9.60
C SER A 507 32.99 -11.24 8.24
N GLY A 508 32.21 -11.19 7.16
CA GLY A 508 32.74 -11.26 5.78
C GLY A 508 32.97 -12.68 5.23
N ASP A 509 32.33 -13.69 5.82
CA ASP A 509 32.49 -15.09 5.44
C ASP A 509 31.16 -15.71 4.99
N ALA A 510 31.23 -16.77 4.17
CA ALA A 510 30.08 -17.64 3.90
C ALA A 510 30.52 -19.09 3.66
N GLU A 511 29.67 -20.04 4.02
CA GLU A 511 29.80 -21.41 3.57
C GLU A 511 28.92 -21.66 2.34
N ILE A 512 29.44 -22.37 1.34
CA ILE A 512 28.65 -22.82 0.20
C ILE A 512 28.24 -24.28 0.34
N GLY A 513 27.03 -24.57 -0.10
CA GLY A 513 26.51 -25.93 -0.25
C GLY A 513 25.71 -26.05 -1.54
N TYR A 514 25.71 -27.22 -2.16
CA TYR A 514 24.94 -27.49 -3.36
C TYR A 514 24.43 -28.92 -3.39
N THR A 515 23.41 -29.15 -4.19
CA THR A 515 22.96 -30.48 -4.52
C THR A 515 22.42 -30.52 -5.95
N LEU A 516 22.55 -31.67 -6.59
CA LEU A 516 22.13 -31.91 -7.97
C LEU A 516 21.35 -33.22 -8.05
N HIS A 517 20.29 -33.20 -8.85
CA HIS A 517 19.56 -34.40 -9.24
C HIS A 517 20.53 -35.42 -9.88
N PRO A 518 20.41 -36.73 -9.62
CA PRO A 518 21.33 -37.74 -10.17
C PRO A 518 21.55 -37.66 -11.68
N HIS A 519 20.48 -37.45 -12.47
CA HIS A 519 20.57 -37.29 -13.93
C HIS A 519 21.42 -36.09 -14.39
N ALA A 520 21.62 -35.11 -13.51
CA ALA A 520 22.38 -33.89 -13.76
C ALA A 520 23.87 -34.02 -13.35
N ARG A 521 24.24 -35.09 -12.63
CA ARG A 521 25.62 -35.33 -12.17
C ARG A 521 26.51 -35.78 -13.33
N GLY A 522 27.83 -35.58 -13.17
CA GLY A 522 28.82 -35.95 -14.19
C GLY A 522 28.87 -35.03 -15.42
N ARG A 523 27.96 -34.05 -15.52
CA ARG A 523 27.83 -33.12 -16.66
C ARG A 523 28.56 -31.77 -16.47
N GLY A 524 29.37 -31.63 -15.42
CA GLY A 524 30.09 -30.37 -15.14
C GLY A 524 29.26 -29.26 -14.46
N LEU A 525 27.93 -29.39 -14.40
CA LEU A 525 27.03 -28.35 -13.87
C LEU A 525 27.37 -27.87 -12.45
N GLY A 526 27.75 -28.79 -11.55
CA GLY A 526 28.14 -28.43 -10.18
C GLY A 526 29.44 -27.61 -10.13
N LYS A 527 30.39 -27.89 -11.03
CA LYS A 527 31.63 -27.11 -11.15
C LYS A 527 31.34 -25.70 -11.65
N ALA A 528 30.53 -25.59 -12.70
CA ALA A 528 30.09 -24.31 -13.25
C ALA A 528 29.38 -23.48 -12.17
N ALA A 529 28.39 -24.05 -11.49
CA ALA A 529 27.64 -23.39 -10.42
C ALA A 529 28.54 -22.93 -9.25
N ALA A 530 29.42 -23.82 -8.75
CA ALA A 530 30.29 -23.49 -7.63
C ALA A 530 31.33 -22.42 -7.99
N ARG A 531 31.99 -22.52 -9.14
CA ARG A 531 32.94 -21.51 -9.62
C ARG A 531 32.27 -20.14 -9.75
N THR A 532 31.06 -20.14 -10.30
CA THR A 532 30.24 -18.95 -10.45
C THR A 532 29.91 -18.33 -9.11
N LEU A 533 29.30 -19.08 -8.19
CA LEU A 533 28.92 -18.50 -6.91
C LEU A 533 30.13 -18.02 -6.09
N VAL A 534 31.24 -18.77 -6.08
CA VAL A 534 32.46 -18.35 -5.36
C VAL A 534 33.03 -17.07 -5.95
N GLY A 535 33.10 -16.97 -7.28
CA GLY A 535 33.54 -15.77 -7.98
C GLY A 535 32.65 -14.56 -7.65
N TYR A 536 31.33 -14.75 -7.65
CA TYR A 536 30.37 -13.72 -7.24
C TYR A 536 30.64 -13.24 -5.82
N LEU A 537 30.74 -14.19 -4.90
CA LEU A 537 30.81 -13.91 -3.47
C LEU A 537 32.09 -13.14 -3.13
N LEU A 538 33.22 -13.47 -3.74
CA LEU A 538 34.52 -12.84 -3.48
C LEU A 538 34.75 -11.54 -4.29
N THR A 539 34.08 -11.37 -5.43
CA THR A 539 34.21 -10.15 -6.24
C THR A 539 33.75 -8.93 -5.42
N PRO A 540 34.52 -7.83 -5.35
CA PRO A 540 34.12 -6.64 -4.61
C PRO A 540 32.78 -6.07 -5.10
N ALA A 541 32.03 -5.45 -4.19
CA ALA A 541 30.72 -4.89 -4.50
C ALA A 541 30.78 -3.82 -5.59
N GLU A 542 31.85 -3.04 -5.64
CA GLU A 542 32.11 -2.00 -6.65
C GLU A 542 32.27 -2.59 -8.06
N ARG A 543 32.63 -3.87 -8.16
CA ARG A 543 32.75 -4.63 -9.41
C ARG A 543 31.54 -5.54 -9.68
N GLY A 544 30.47 -5.40 -8.90
CA GLY A 544 29.21 -6.13 -9.07
C GLY A 544 29.16 -7.50 -8.39
N GLY A 545 30.09 -7.82 -7.49
CA GLY A 545 30.03 -9.02 -6.64
C GLY A 545 29.45 -8.76 -5.25
N TYR A 546 29.57 -9.74 -4.35
CA TYR A 546 29.08 -9.62 -2.97
C TYR A 546 30.12 -9.02 -2.00
N GLY A 547 31.42 -9.15 -2.30
CA GLY A 547 32.51 -8.58 -1.50
C GLY A 547 32.81 -9.33 -0.20
N LEU A 548 32.58 -10.64 -0.14
CA LEU A 548 33.06 -11.46 0.97
C LEU A 548 34.58 -11.58 0.95
N ARG A 549 35.15 -11.62 2.15
CA ARG A 549 36.56 -11.87 2.37
C ARG A 549 36.90 -13.35 2.18
N ARG A 550 35.94 -14.23 2.49
CA ARG A 550 36.19 -15.67 2.59
C ARG A 550 34.97 -16.51 2.20
N VAL A 551 35.21 -17.59 1.47
CA VAL A 551 34.20 -18.62 1.19
C VAL A 551 34.72 -19.99 1.64
N THR A 552 33.91 -20.74 2.37
CA THR A 552 34.23 -22.10 2.84
C THR A 552 33.23 -23.13 2.31
N ALA A 553 33.58 -24.40 2.42
CA ALA A 553 32.68 -25.52 2.16
C ALA A 553 33.10 -26.75 2.97
N ILE A 554 32.13 -27.58 3.34
CA ILE A 554 32.37 -28.83 4.06
C ILE A 554 31.90 -30.03 3.21
N THR A 555 32.71 -31.08 3.16
CA THR A 555 32.34 -32.35 2.51
C THR A 555 33.02 -33.54 3.20
N THR A 556 32.55 -34.77 2.99
CA THR A 556 33.19 -35.96 3.59
C THR A 556 34.37 -36.47 2.74
N PRO A 557 35.33 -37.21 3.33
CA PRO A 557 36.47 -37.80 2.61
C PRO A 557 36.06 -38.70 1.43
N GLU A 558 34.91 -39.36 1.52
CA GLU A 558 34.40 -40.31 0.52
C GLU A 558 33.73 -39.59 -0.65
N ASN A 559 33.31 -38.33 -0.47
CA ASN A 559 32.63 -37.54 -1.49
C ASN A 559 33.63 -36.92 -2.49
N LEU A 560 34.34 -37.79 -3.20
CA LEU A 560 35.35 -37.41 -4.21
C LEU A 560 34.77 -36.50 -5.31
N ALA A 561 33.47 -36.64 -5.62
CA ALA A 561 32.79 -35.78 -6.58
C ALA A 561 32.75 -34.33 -6.09
N SER A 562 32.40 -34.10 -4.82
CA SER A 562 32.32 -32.75 -4.27
C SER A 562 33.69 -32.13 -4.07
N GLN A 563 34.68 -32.91 -3.65
CA GLN A 563 36.07 -32.45 -3.59
C GLN A 563 36.57 -31.92 -4.94
N LYS A 564 36.25 -32.62 -6.05
CA LYS A 564 36.57 -32.16 -7.42
C LYS A 564 35.82 -30.89 -7.82
N VAL A 565 34.60 -30.66 -7.30
CA VAL A 565 33.82 -29.43 -7.55
C VAL A 565 34.43 -28.25 -6.80
N LEU A 566 34.71 -28.43 -5.51
CA LEU A 566 35.30 -27.39 -4.67
C LEU A 566 36.68 -26.95 -5.18
N ALA A 567 37.53 -27.91 -5.56
CA ALA A 567 38.82 -27.61 -6.18
C ALA A 567 38.66 -26.84 -7.52
N ALA A 568 37.69 -27.21 -8.36
CA ALA A 568 37.42 -26.52 -9.63
C ALA A 568 36.84 -25.10 -9.47
N ALA A 569 36.28 -24.79 -8.30
CA ALA A 569 35.84 -23.46 -7.89
C ALA A 569 36.96 -22.62 -7.24
N GLY A 570 38.18 -23.18 -7.15
CA GLY A 570 39.35 -22.52 -6.57
C GLY A 570 39.44 -22.63 -5.06
N LEU A 571 38.61 -23.44 -4.40
CA LEU A 571 38.78 -23.69 -2.97
C LEU A 571 39.91 -24.70 -2.76
N THR A 572 40.83 -24.33 -1.88
CA THR A 572 41.91 -25.21 -1.46
C THR A 572 41.50 -25.94 -0.18
N ARG A 573 41.99 -27.17 -0.01
CA ARG A 573 41.79 -27.92 1.22
C ARG A 573 42.66 -27.30 2.29
N TRP A 574 42.05 -26.62 3.26
CA TRP A 574 42.79 -25.82 4.23
C TRP A 574 43.39 -26.65 5.35
N TRP A 575 42.62 -27.48 6.06
CA TRP A 575 43.13 -28.35 7.14
C TRP A 575 42.00 -29.21 7.78
N VAL A 576 42.35 -30.16 8.66
CA VAL A 576 41.44 -30.87 9.61
C VAL A 576 41.50 -30.15 10.97
N ASP A 577 40.42 -29.59 11.52
CA ASP A 577 40.49 -28.63 12.67
C ASP A 577 41.42 -29.07 13.84
N PRO A 578 42.56 -28.38 14.10
CA PRO A 578 43.55 -28.77 15.13
C PRO A 578 43.06 -28.70 16.58
N ARG A 579 41.93 -28.04 16.88
CA ARG A 579 41.39 -27.96 18.26
C ARG A 579 40.90 -29.29 18.81
N VAL A 580 40.80 -30.31 17.95
CA VAL A 580 40.51 -31.71 18.31
C VAL A 580 41.68 -32.37 19.05
N VAL A 581 42.93 -31.93 18.85
CA VAL A 581 44.12 -32.52 19.50
C VAL A 581 44.38 -31.88 20.87
N GLU A 582 44.15 -30.57 21.03
CA GLU A 582 44.39 -29.86 22.30
C GLU A 582 43.31 -30.12 23.36
N ALA A 583 42.03 -30.25 22.98
CA ALA A 583 40.94 -30.51 23.94
C ALA A 583 41.02 -31.93 24.54
N ALA A 584 41.50 -32.92 23.77
CA ALA A 584 41.79 -34.26 24.26
C ALA A 584 43.01 -34.31 25.20
N SER A 585 43.87 -33.28 25.16
CA SER A 585 45.10 -33.21 25.95
C SER A 585 44.96 -32.34 27.22
N SER A 586 44.02 -31.38 27.25
CA SER A 586 43.94 -30.34 28.29
C SER A 586 42.69 -30.34 29.17
N GLY A 587 41.67 -31.15 28.87
CA GLY A 587 40.51 -31.35 29.76
C GLY A 587 39.65 -30.11 30.05
N ALA A 588 39.75 -29.04 29.24
CA ALA A 588 39.00 -27.81 29.47
C ALA A 588 37.58 -27.85 28.85
N THR A 589 36.56 -27.56 29.65
CA THR A 589 35.16 -27.41 29.23
C THR A 589 34.73 -25.94 29.29
N GLY A 590 34.45 -25.33 28.13
CA GLY A 590 33.93 -23.97 27.96
C GLY A 590 32.90 -23.89 26.82
N PRO A 591 31.99 -22.90 26.79
CA PRO A 591 30.64 -23.11 26.28
C PRO A 591 30.50 -23.04 24.74
N ALA A 592 30.13 -24.20 24.19
CA ALA A 592 29.26 -24.42 23.03
C ALA A 592 29.73 -24.00 21.63
N LEU A 593 30.87 -24.55 21.18
CA LEU A 593 30.87 -25.20 19.86
C LEU A 593 29.99 -26.45 20.00
N GLN A 594 28.87 -26.53 19.28
CA GLN A 594 28.04 -27.74 19.30
C GLN A 594 28.90 -28.93 18.84
N VAL A 595 29.03 -29.92 19.72
CA VAL A 595 29.92 -31.09 19.59
C VAL A 595 29.58 -31.96 18.36
N GLU A 596 28.43 -31.75 17.72
CA GLU A 596 28.00 -32.45 16.49
C GLU A 596 28.73 -31.99 15.22
N ASP A 597 29.42 -30.84 15.23
CA ASP A 597 30.19 -30.31 14.09
C ASP A 597 31.67 -30.75 14.05
N LEU A 598 32.08 -31.63 14.99
CA LEU A 598 33.46 -32.02 15.24
C LEU A 598 33.73 -33.51 14.93
N SER A 599 33.17 -34.02 13.82
CA SER A 599 33.50 -35.36 13.33
C SER A 599 34.81 -35.34 12.52
N PRO A 600 35.75 -36.29 12.75
CA PRO A 600 36.96 -36.48 11.93
C PRO A 600 36.67 -36.87 10.46
N ASP A 601 35.40 -37.08 10.12
CA ASP A 601 34.92 -37.53 8.82
C ASP A 601 34.46 -36.36 7.92
N ARG A 602 34.91 -35.13 8.19
CA ARG A 602 34.57 -33.93 7.41
C ARG A 602 35.79 -33.09 7.06
N TRP A 603 35.97 -32.84 5.76
CA TRP A 603 37.05 -32.00 5.21
C TRP A 603 36.55 -30.59 4.93
N ARG A 604 37.32 -29.59 5.38
CA ARG A 604 37.08 -28.15 5.14
C ARG A 604 37.89 -27.64 3.96
N TYR A 605 37.19 -26.97 3.05
CA TYR A 605 37.75 -26.26 1.91
C TYR A 605 37.52 -24.76 2.09
N GLY A 606 38.42 -23.92 1.61
CA GLY A 606 38.21 -22.49 1.62
C GLY A 606 38.95 -21.75 0.51
N ARG A 607 38.54 -20.51 0.29
CA ARG A 607 39.18 -19.55 -0.60
C ARG A 607 39.09 -18.15 0.00
N LEU A 608 40.16 -17.38 -0.07
CA LEU A 608 40.23 -15.98 0.31
C LEU A 608 40.05 -15.06 -0.92
N HIS A 609 39.64 -13.82 -0.70
CA HIS A 609 39.40 -12.87 -1.79
C HIS A 609 40.67 -12.50 -2.58
N ASP A 610 41.85 -12.70 -2.00
CA ASP A 610 43.17 -12.40 -2.55
C ASP A 610 43.86 -13.61 -3.19
N ASP A 611 43.24 -14.80 -3.13
CA ASP A 611 43.71 -15.98 -3.83
C ASP A 611 43.59 -15.81 -5.36
N PRO A 612 44.61 -16.23 -6.15
CA PRO A 612 44.60 -16.09 -7.60
C PRO A 612 43.39 -16.77 -8.24
N ASP A 613 42.81 -16.13 -9.26
CA ASP A 613 41.63 -16.65 -9.96
C ASP A 613 41.92 -17.96 -10.71
N PRO A 614 40.99 -18.93 -10.68
CA PRO A 614 41.08 -20.11 -11.54
C PRO A 614 41.01 -19.70 -13.02
N PRO A 615 41.58 -20.49 -13.96
CA PRO A 615 41.59 -20.17 -15.38
C PRO A 615 40.18 -19.84 -15.91
N ALA A 616 40.07 -18.73 -16.64
CA ALA A 616 38.82 -18.05 -16.92
C ALA A 616 37.79 -18.89 -17.71
N GLY A 617 36.56 -18.96 -17.19
CA GLY A 617 35.34 -19.10 -17.99
C GLY A 617 34.67 -17.73 -18.14
N ARG A 618 33.86 -17.52 -19.19
CA ARG A 618 33.12 -16.26 -19.37
C ARG A 618 32.05 -16.14 -18.27
N LEU A 619 32.30 -15.28 -17.28
CA LEU A 619 31.34 -14.95 -16.22
C LEU A 619 30.63 -13.65 -16.58
N HIS A 620 29.31 -13.67 -16.56
CA HIS A 620 28.49 -12.49 -16.81
C HIS A 620 27.48 -12.31 -15.67
N TRP A 621 27.67 -11.23 -14.93
CA TRP A 621 26.74 -10.76 -13.90
C TRP A 621 25.73 -9.84 -14.56
N TRP A 622 24.45 -10.16 -14.46
CA TRP A 622 23.43 -9.23 -14.90
C TRP A 622 22.72 -8.62 -13.69
N THR A 623 22.99 -7.34 -13.49
CA THR A 623 22.29 -6.50 -12.53
C THR A 623 21.78 -5.30 -13.31
N PRO A 624 20.45 -5.13 -13.49
CA PRO A 624 19.97 -3.99 -14.27
C PRO A 624 20.38 -2.67 -13.60
N SER A 625 21.23 -1.89 -14.28
CA SER A 625 21.48 -0.49 -13.96
C SER A 625 20.28 0.35 -14.40
N LEU A 626 20.02 1.49 -13.76
CA LEU A 626 18.93 2.41 -14.17
C LEU A 626 19.14 3.01 -15.58
N THR A 627 20.29 2.76 -16.20
CA THR A 627 20.71 3.37 -17.46
C THR A 627 20.71 2.41 -18.65
N ASP A 628 20.64 1.09 -18.45
CA ASP A 628 20.70 0.13 -19.57
C ASP A 628 19.31 -0.21 -20.12
N LYS A 629 18.84 0.62 -21.05
CA LYS A 629 17.75 0.27 -21.96
C LYS A 629 18.28 -0.70 -23.04
N GLY A 630 17.90 -1.97 -22.95
CA GLY A 630 17.66 -2.80 -24.14
C GLY A 630 18.76 -3.74 -24.67
N ARG A 631 19.71 -4.23 -23.87
CA ARG A 631 20.62 -5.32 -24.32
C ARG A 631 20.29 -6.67 -23.66
N SER A 632 19.75 -7.60 -24.46
CA SER A 632 19.95 -9.04 -24.25
C SER A 632 21.39 -9.40 -24.65
N PRO A 633 22.06 -10.36 -23.97
CA PRO A 633 23.37 -10.81 -24.39
C PRO A 633 23.20 -11.81 -25.55
N THR A 634 23.11 -11.30 -26.79
CA THR A 634 23.29 -12.14 -27.99
C THR A 634 24.71 -12.02 -28.52
N SER A 635 25.30 -13.18 -28.74
CA SER A 635 26.59 -13.51 -29.36
C SER A 635 27.25 -12.43 -30.23
N GLY A 636 28.38 -11.90 -29.77
CA GLY A 636 29.37 -11.22 -30.63
C GLY A 636 30.56 -12.14 -30.87
N ASN A 637 30.56 -12.86 -31.99
CA ASN A 637 31.74 -13.51 -32.54
C ASN A 637 31.81 -13.23 -34.04
N SER A 638 32.45 -12.12 -34.41
CA SER A 638 32.99 -11.87 -35.75
C SER A 638 33.95 -10.68 -35.64
N ASP A 639 35.25 -10.96 -35.57
CA ASP A 639 36.19 -10.54 -36.61
C ASP A 639 37.61 -10.87 -36.18
N ARG A 640 38.19 -11.86 -36.87
CA ARG A 640 39.63 -11.99 -37.04
C ARG A 640 40.01 -11.19 -38.29
N SER A 641 40.93 -10.25 -38.13
CA SER A 641 41.97 -9.96 -39.12
C SER A 641 43.30 -10.06 -38.41
#